data_AF-A0A8J8PCY7-F1
#
_entry.id   AF-A0A8J8PCY7-F1
#
_cell.length_a   1.000
_cell.length_b   1.000
_cell.length_c   1.000
_cell.angle_alpha   90.00
_cell.angle_beta   90.00
_cell.angle_gamma   90.00
#
_symmetry.space_group_name_H-M   'P 1'
#
loop_
_entity.id
_entity.type
_entity.pdbx_description
1 polymer ?
#
loop_
_entity_poly.entity_id
_entity_poly.type
_entity_poly.pdbx_seq_one_letter_code
_entity_poly.pdbx_strand_id
1 'polypeptide(L)'
;MNNIHRLIAACAVLIAALTLLVPLGEIESDDCYDDNLSDSMPVLSVNEDQNVIDWNNCPIELSYSFNGTDWTKIPFFYDEYSLISYSIHEDALDLSDMSKDDIIYMKAEPIGGFSAVSNESAFLIENFEVSWWHTSSEDVTLNYTAFVKLQNDGWWSWDVPISTLGECGRYDYLSIGFSINGTKCQCNLYNDLGDQRIVFLSLNSKQSIQSELDALVGTYICDKQTIQIYKDGGVYVKRILGEVKGGQPVAGKIGDMYYILGENGIKETLVTVGYTVNAYLSIGKDSDGVISLTAVDNYTYSSTDPESGIILKNSVFERESTGISINGLEYPDLQTAINYASDGDTINLDVGTYNLDKYITIDKNITLKGVIGDDESTSSVITGFQGVKANEVNIRITETAATLDSLWIDGGSNHIDFNGDNADGIVGLIDLQKSNNAIVQNCRFIKPEEPSQSVAIYAGKGSLICNNYFEGWHKAVHSEVQSSSTISVMDNVFINKPGITDLYFVNITSSNAILNGNMFKNGKISNSSEVLTITKNVFENATLNIYHPSEIFENVFISTIVENKSTGILDVSANYWGGNKPTLDTSKFIFDSWFTTYDDSTKTLGGLTFKDNMAQIFVDCNSQSEGDGTKDNPYKTISEALSNVKYGQVIHVAAGTYDEEVLITSEIRNVTILGSNSENDANGKTWNQSGTILTNGISITTHGTHENLNPTIVDGLTIKGFDFKNKGFVIVGWWENGSISNITIENNRFTGIDDGNNAAIHFNTSSQMAVDNITIKYNLIENIGSYGNSPSGISISSAKGTVIIEGNWIKNTYHNSIQVFNQSSGKLMIQNNHLENWDYDQANGGRAFRFEYMDLDEIKIYLNSFQKVKLDGDDLGSTYLKITYSNTHISASGNYWNGMNPTVDTFPILSECESTIEINSWYTQYDPESNTLSGLEPDIPGVVPDVPDTPTFPDVPDVPVTPEVPVPDENGNIDIEIPKSDIDKIVDDAVSSGSESVTITDVSDIEDVSSVTIGKENLQEILDKIVADDSISEAVVKLPEGSVSIGKDVLSSILETTEESSITIKVSDAKDELNEKQKEAIGDRPVYDITMLKGNEKITSFNGKTITVSLPYELKENELPDNIVVYYVKDDGNTEKMNCVYKDGNVSFETSHLSYFAISYEVPEPMPEEPAGSSNAVYYAIAVVAILIVIAAAAYFIVKRKQ
;
A
#
# COMPACT_ATOMS: atom_id res chain seq x y z
N MET A 1 -22.78 -40.23 -35.52
CA MET A 1 -23.53 -41.09 -36.46
C MET A 1 -24.87 -41.44 -35.84
N ASN A 2 -25.92 -41.15 -36.61
CA ASN A 2 -27.30 -41.60 -36.48
C ASN A 2 -28.09 -41.07 -35.27
N ASN A 3 -29.05 -40.15 -35.35
CA ASN A 3 -29.84 -39.53 -36.44
C ASN A 3 -30.82 -38.57 -35.70
N ILE A 4 -31.04 -37.29 -35.95
CA ILE A 4 -30.90 -36.37 -37.11
C ILE A 4 -31.46 -36.85 -38.45
N HIS A 5 -31.91 -38.09 -38.63
CA HIS A 5 -32.53 -38.52 -39.92
C HIS A 5 -33.87 -39.21 -39.74
N ARG A 6 -34.73 -38.55 -38.95
CA ARG A 6 -36.17 -38.41 -39.17
C ARG A 6 -36.62 -36.99 -38.72
N LEU A 7 -35.78 -35.96 -38.77
CA LEU A 7 -35.64 -35.06 -39.94
C LEU A 7 -36.15 -35.67 -41.26
N ILE A 8 -36.82 -34.85 -42.05
CA ILE A 8 -36.96 -35.11 -43.49
C ILE A 8 -37.90 -36.27 -43.85
N ALA A 9 -39.14 -36.26 -43.37
CA ALA A 9 -40.23 -36.94 -44.10
C ALA A 9 -41.62 -36.49 -43.61
N ALA A 10 -41.84 -35.23 -43.23
CA ALA A 10 -42.76 -34.42 -44.03
C ALA A 10 -42.52 -32.89 -43.87
N CYS A 11 -41.26 -32.46 -43.95
CA CYS A 11 -40.96 -31.16 -44.59
C CYS A 11 -41.09 -31.21 -46.11
N ALA A 12 -41.55 -32.32 -46.69
CA ALA A 12 -41.83 -32.41 -48.10
C ALA A 12 -43.33 -32.55 -48.24
N VAL A 13 -43.91 -31.66 -49.02
CA VAL A 13 -45.32 -31.56 -49.37
C VAL A 13 -46.09 -30.67 -48.40
N LEU A 14 -46.34 -29.41 -48.73
CA LEU A 14 -46.08 -28.67 -49.96
C LEU A 14 -46.50 -27.27 -49.53
N ILE A 15 -45.62 -26.27 -49.50
CA ILE A 15 -45.11 -25.67 -50.74
C ILE A 15 -46.27 -25.49 -51.72
N ALA A 16 -47.14 -24.54 -51.40
CA ALA A 16 -47.80 -23.65 -52.33
C ALA A 16 -48.65 -22.73 -51.43
N ALA A 17 -48.37 -21.46 -51.25
CA ALA A 17 -47.72 -20.53 -52.16
C ALA A 17 -47.30 -19.29 -51.35
N LEU A 18 -46.02 -18.93 -51.40
CA LEU A 18 -45.46 -17.76 -52.14
C LEU A 18 -45.66 -16.45 -51.35
N THR A 19 -44.66 -15.61 -51.06
CA THR A 19 -43.34 -15.33 -51.69
C THR A 19 -42.52 -14.46 -50.70
N LEU A 20 -41.27 -14.77 -50.36
CA LEU A 20 -39.98 -14.52 -51.06
C LEU A 20 -39.42 -13.08 -50.91
N LEU A 21 -38.16 -13.04 -50.43
CA LEU A 21 -37.07 -12.07 -50.60
C LEU A 21 -36.81 -11.04 -49.47
N VAL A 22 -35.67 -11.24 -48.80
CA VAL A 22 -34.82 -10.19 -48.21
C VAL A 22 -33.95 -9.64 -49.37
N PRO A 23 -33.65 -8.34 -49.41
CA PRO A 23 -32.35 -7.88 -48.92
C PRO A 23 -32.40 -6.62 -48.06
N LEU A 24 -31.35 -6.45 -47.26
CA LEU A 24 -30.94 -5.25 -46.53
C LEU A 24 -30.93 -3.98 -47.40
N GLY A 25 -31.23 -2.82 -46.79
CA GLY A 25 -30.79 -1.51 -47.29
C GLY A 25 -31.71 -0.33 -46.97
N GLU A 26 -31.33 0.41 -45.91
CA GLU A 26 -31.33 1.89 -45.74
C GLU A 26 -32.61 2.75 -45.91
N ILE A 27 -32.91 3.52 -44.84
CA ILE A 27 -33.21 4.99 -44.73
C ILE A 27 -34.35 5.54 -45.64
N GLU A 28 -35.47 6.07 -45.14
CA GLU A 28 -35.70 7.48 -44.72
C GLU A 28 -37.08 7.70 -44.03
N SER A 29 -37.22 8.90 -43.47
CA SER A 29 -38.40 9.54 -42.86
C SER A 29 -39.58 9.76 -43.81
N ASP A 30 -40.76 9.96 -43.21
CA ASP A 30 -42.04 10.47 -43.75
C ASP A 30 -42.90 9.54 -44.61
N ASP A 31 -44.10 9.24 -44.09
CA ASP A 31 -45.40 9.29 -44.80
C ASP A 31 -46.52 8.82 -43.86
N CYS A 32 -47.21 9.77 -43.23
CA CYS A 32 -48.50 9.59 -42.57
C CYS A 32 -49.67 9.40 -43.57
N TYR A 33 -50.87 9.23 -43.01
CA TYR A 33 -52.22 9.29 -43.61
C TYR A 33 -52.91 7.96 -43.98
N ASP A 34 -53.90 7.60 -43.17
CA ASP A 34 -55.15 7.03 -43.69
C ASP A 34 -56.31 7.97 -43.28
N ASP A 35 -56.63 8.87 -44.21
CA ASP A 35 -57.82 9.70 -44.25
C ASP A 35 -59.06 8.81 -44.38
N ASN A 36 -59.92 8.75 -43.37
CA ASN A 36 -61.38 8.61 -43.55
C ASN A 36 -62.14 8.62 -42.21
N LEU A 37 -62.54 9.81 -41.75
CA LEU A 37 -63.90 10.09 -41.23
C LEU A 37 -64.03 11.59 -40.89
N SER A 38 -65.05 12.20 -41.50
CA SER A 38 -65.21 13.62 -41.77
C SER A 38 -65.98 14.43 -40.72
N ASP A 39 -65.62 15.72 -40.63
CA ASP A 39 -66.50 16.90 -40.51
C ASP A 39 -67.45 16.99 -39.31
N SER A 40 -66.91 17.26 -38.10
CA SER A 40 -67.45 18.18 -37.06
C SER A 40 -66.81 18.01 -35.68
N MET A 41 -65.48 18.06 -35.58
CA MET A 41 -64.76 18.06 -34.29
C MET A 41 -63.67 19.15 -34.27
N PRO A 42 -63.32 19.74 -33.11
CA PRO A 42 -62.09 20.51 -32.97
C PRO A 42 -60.92 19.54 -33.15
N VAL A 43 -60.17 19.73 -34.23
CA VAL A 43 -59.09 18.83 -34.65
C VAL A 43 -57.90 19.01 -33.69
N LEU A 44 -57.54 17.96 -32.94
CA LEU A 44 -56.18 17.77 -32.44
C LEU A 44 -55.32 17.39 -33.66
N SER A 45 -54.93 18.37 -34.47
CA SER A 45 -54.10 18.10 -35.65
C SER A 45 -52.67 17.89 -35.17
N VAL A 46 -52.19 16.66 -35.25
CA VAL A 46 -50.77 16.36 -35.16
C VAL A 46 -50.17 16.81 -36.49
N ASN A 47 -49.33 17.84 -36.46
CA ASN A 47 -48.54 18.26 -37.62
C ASN A 47 -47.12 17.70 -37.42
N GLU A 48 -46.58 17.05 -38.44
CA GLU A 48 -45.49 16.06 -38.35
C GLU A 48 -44.12 16.57 -37.85
N ASP A 49 -43.93 17.87 -37.64
CA ASP A 49 -42.62 18.41 -37.26
C ASP A 49 -42.53 19.11 -35.90
N GLN A 50 -43.61 19.13 -35.10
CA GLN A 50 -43.53 19.60 -33.72
C GLN A 50 -44.53 18.86 -32.81
N ASN A 51 -44.05 18.34 -31.68
CA ASN A 51 -44.84 17.93 -30.52
C ASN A 51 -45.51 19.15 -29.84
N VAL A 52 -46.25 19.95 -30.59
CA VAL A 52 -46.92 21.16 -30.09
C VAL A 52 -48.41 21.00 -30.40
N ILE A 53 -49.18 20.67 -29.36
CA ILE A 53 -50.62 20.98 -29.33
C ILE A 53 -50.72 22.48 -29.65
N ASP A 54 -51.63 22.91 -30.54
CA ASP A 54 -51.89 24.34 -30.76
C ASP A 54 -52.52 24.93 -29.49
N TRP A 55 -51.62 25.32 -28.62
CA TRP A 55 -51.80 25.83 -27.27
C TRP A 55 -52.22 27.32 -27.31
N ASN A 56 -52.48 27.92 -28.48
CA ASN A 56 -53.07 29.26 -28.54
C ASN A 56 -54.49 29.34 -27.94
N ASN A 57 -55.10 28.20 -27.58
CA ASN A 57 -56.33 28.09 -26.79
C ASN A 57 -56.13 27.20 -25.54
N CYS A 58 -55.42 27.70 -24.51
CA CYS A 58 -55.33 27.04 -23.20
C CYS A 58 -56.73 26.64 -22.69
N PRO A 59 -56.96 25.37 -22.28
CA PRO A 59 -58.30 24.86 -21.92
C PRO A 59 -58.88 25.50 -20.64
N ILE A 60 -58.12 26.38 -19.99
CA ILE A 60 -58.47 27.07 -18.76
C ILE A 60 -58.15 28.57 -18.90
N GLU A 61 -59.12 29.42 -18.56
CA GLU A 61 -58.98 30.87 -18.44
C GLU A 61 -58.69 31.25 -16.98
N LEU A 62 -57.59 31.97 -16.75
CA LEU A 62 -57.25 32.52 -15.44
C LEU A 62 -57.70 33.97 -15.29
N SER A 63 -58.25 34.30 -14.13
CA SER A 63 -58.63 35.66 -13.75
C SER A 63 -58.29 35.94 -12.28
N TYR A 64 -58.05 37.21 -11.95
CA TYR A 64 -57.85 37.68 -10.58
C TYR A 64 -58.82 38.80 -10.21
N SER A 65 -59.03 39.00 -8.91
CA SER A 65 -59.82 40.09 -8.34
C SER A 65 -59.24 40.53 -7.00
N PHE A 66 -59.18 41.83 -6.75
CA PHE A 66 -58.75 42.36 -5.44
C PHE A 66 -59.90 42.53 -4.44
N ASN A 67 -61.14 42.54 -4.92
CA ASN A 67 -62.34 42.68 -4.09
C ASN A 67 -63.24 41.43 -4.10
N GLY A 68 -62.85 40.41 -4.87
CA GLY A 68 -63.58 39.15 -5.03
C GLY A 68 -64.81 39.24 -5.95
N THR A 69 -65.09 40.41 -6.53
CA THR A 69 -66.29 40.66 -7.36
C THR A 69 -65.99 41.17 -8.76
N ASP A 70 -64.96 41.99 -8.94
CA ASP A 70 -64.54 42.53 -10.23
C ASP A 70 -63.32 41.73 -10.73
N TRP A 71 -63.53 40.91 -11.76
CA TRP A 71 -62.53 39.96 -12.24
C TRP A 71 -61.83 40.46 -13.51
N THR A 72 -60.50 40.42 -13.50
CA THR A 72 -59.63 40.78 -14.61
C THR A 72 -58.95 39.52 -15.14
N LYS A 73 -59.04 39.29 -16.45
CA LYS A 73 -58.42 38.15 -17.12
C LYS A 73 -56.89 38.31 -17.18
N ILE A 74 -56.16 37.23 -16.89
CA ILE A 74 -54.70 37.19 -17.00
C ILE A 74 -54.32 36.72 -18.41
N PRO A 75 -53.58 37.53 -19.20
CA PRO A 75 -53.10 37.11 -20.52
C PRO A 75 -51.92 36.13 -20.38
N PHE A 76 -52.00 35.01 -21.09
CA PHE A 76 -50.89 34.08 -21.28
C PHE A 76 -50.14 34.42 -22.57
N PHE A 77 -48.81 34.36 -22.55
CA PHE A 77 -47.97 34.49 -23.75
C PHE A 77 -47.22 33.19 -24.02
N TYR A 78 -47.05 32.86 -25.30
CA TYR A 78 -46.25 31.74 -25.76
C TYR A 78 -44.80 32.19 -25.98
N ASP A 79 -43.84 31.54 -25.34
CA ASP A 79 -42.41 31.80 -25.52
C ASP A 79 -41.79 30.70 -26.39
N GLU A 80 -41.22 31.08 -27.54
CA GLU A 80 -40.77 30.13 -28.59
C GLU A 80 -39.49 29.35 -28.23
N TYR A 81 -38.83 29.66 -27.11
CA TYR A 81 -37.48 29.18 -26.80
C TYR A 81 -37.35 27.94 -25.90
N SER A 82 -38.45 27.37 -25.39
CA SER A 82 -38.38 26.10 -24.65
C SER A 82 -39.66 25.27 -24.79
N LEU A 83 -39.53 23.95 -24.74
CA LEU A 83 -40.64 23.00 -24.89
C LEU A 83 -41.82 23.35 -23.96
N ILE A 84 -42.93 23.82 -24.55
CA ILE A 84 -44.27 24.00 -23.97
C ILE A 84 -44.29 24.70 -22.59
N SER A 85 -44.15 26.03 -22.59
CA SER A 85 -44.35 26.86 -21.38
C SER A 85 -45.13 28.15 -21.69
N TYR A 86 -46.07 28.52 -20.80
CA TYR A 86 -46.75 29.83 -20.84
C TYR A 86 -46.35 30.67 -19.63
N SER A 87 -45.97 31.93 -19.85
CA SER A 87 -45.61 32.88 -18.79
C SER A 87 -46.62 34.04 -18.69
N ILE A 88 -46.79 34.57 -17.48
CA ILE A 88 -47.56 35.79 -17.22
C ILE A 88 -46.63 36.99 -17.43
N HIS A 89 -47.09 38.04 -18.14
CA HIS A 89 -46.27 39.23 -18.42
C HIS A 89 -45.85 39.96 -17.12
N GLU A 90 -44.67 40.59 -17.13
CA GLU A 90 -44.11 41.36 -16.00
C GLU A 90 -45.01 42.51 -15.50
N ASP A 91 -46.05 42.87 -16.25
CA ASP A 91 -46.98 43.97 -15.97
C ASP A 91 -48.43 43.50 -15.78
N ALA A 92 -48.69 42.18 -15.69
CA ALA A 92 -50.06 41.65 -15.71
C ALA A 92 -50.87 41.87 -14.40
N LEU A 93 -50.17 42.08 -13.28
CA LEU A 93 -50.73 42.30 -11.95
C LEU A 93 -50.09 43.56 -11.34
N ASP A 94 -50.84 44.67 -11.30
CA ASP A 94 -50.41 45.89 -10.61
C ASP A 94 -50.75 45.80 -9.12
N LEU A 95 -49.73 45.58 -8.29
CA LEU A 95 -49.83 45.44 -6.84
C LEU A 95 -49.37 46.70 -6.09
N SER A 96 -49.10 47.81 -6.80
CA SER A 96 -48.41 48.98 -6.26
C SER A 96 -49.18 49.70 -5.13
N ASP A 97 -50.51 49.54 -5.08
CA ASP A 97 -51.40 50.17 -4.09
C ASP A 97 -51.87 49.20 -2.98
N MET A 98 -51.30 47.99 -2.86
CA MET A 98 -51.75 46.95 -1.92
C MET A 98 -50.80 46.71 -0.73
N SER A 99 -51.36 46.34 0.42
CA SER A 99 -50.63 46.00 1.65
C SER A 99 -50.28 44.51 1.72
N LYS A 100 -49.22 44.16 2.47
CA LYS A 100 -48.82 42.76 2.75
C LYS A 100 -49.92 41.91 3.41
N ASP A 101 -50.89 42.54 4.05
CA ASP A 101 -52.00 41.88 4.74
C ASP A 101 -53.23 41.68 3.81
N ASP A 102 -53.19 42.22 2.58
CA ASP A 102 -54.29 42.08 1.62
C ASP A 102 -54.25 40.73 0.91
N ILE A 103 -55.38 40.34 0.30
CA ILE A 103 -55.57 39.05 -0.38
C ILE A 103 -56.01 39.30 -1.82
N ILE A 104 -55.41 38.57 -2.76
CA ILE A 104 -55.82 38.51 -4.16
C ILE A 104 -56.68 37.25 -4.33
N TYR A 105 -57.89 37.41 -4.85
CA TYR A 105 -58.77 36.30 -5.20
C TYR A 105 -58.45 35.83 -6.61
N MET A 106 -58.22 34.54 -6.79
CA MET A 106 -57.88 33.93 -8.07
C MET A 106 -58.95 32.93 -8.50
N LYS A 107 -59.18 32.85 -9.81
CA LYS A 107 -60.15 31.95 -10.43
C LYS A 107 -59.60 31.34 -11.72
N ALA A 108 -59.94 30.06 -11.94
CA ALA A 108 -59.67 29.29 -13.14
C ALA A 108 -60.97 28.70 -13.72
N GLU A 109 -61.27 28.99 -14.99
CA GLU A 109 -62.51 28.57 -15.66
C GLU A 109 -62.23 27.75 -16.93
N PRO A 110 -62.87 26.59 -17.14
CA PRO A 110 -62.76 25.87 -18.41
C PRO A 110 -63.28 26.71 -19.59
N ILE A 111 -62.55 26.71 -20.72
CA ILE A 111 -63.01 27.37 -21.95
C ILE A 111 -63.76 26.39 -22.88
N GLY A 112 -64.53 26.93 -23.84
CA GLY A 112 -65.52 26.19 -24.64
C GLY A 112 -65.03 24.84 -25.20
N GLY A 113 -65.67 23.75 -24.78
CA GLY A 113 -65.34 22.36 -25.14
C GLY A 113 -64.85 21.50 -23.96
N PHE A 114 -64.39 22.15 -22.88
CA PHE A 114 -63.91 21.53 -21.65
C PHE A 114 -64.87 21.79 -20.48
N SER A 115 -64.90 20.89 -19.50
CA SER A 115 -65.69 21.05 -18.26
C SER A 115 -64.93 20.54 -17.05
N ALA A 116 -65.19 21.11 -15.88
CA ALA A 116 -64.75 20.61 -14.58
C ALA A 116 -65.75 19.64 -13.92
N VAL A 117 -66.91 19.42 -14.56
CA VAL A 117 -68.03 18.63 -14.02
C VAL A 117 -68.55 17.68 -15.09
N SER A 118 -68.72 16.40 -14.74
CA SER A 118 -68.82 15.26 -15.67
C SER A 118 -70.06 15.18 -16.57
N ASN A 119 -70.93 16.19 -16.59
CA ASN A 119 -72.25 16.06 -17.19
C ASN A 119 -72.31 16.81 -18.53
N GLU A 120 -71.96 16.09 -19.61
CA GLU A 120 -72.19 16.40 -21.04
C GLU A 120 -71.06 17.10 -21.86
N SER A 121 -69.78 16.95 -21.53
CA SER A 121 -68.65 17.46 -22.32
C SER A 121 -67.64 16.39 -22.76
N ALA A 122 -67.00 16.56 -23.93
CA ALA A 122 -66.07 15.59 -24.51
C ALA A 122 -64.70 15.49 -23.81
N PHE A 123 -64.30 16.54 -23.08
CA PHE A 123 -63.03 16.60 -22.35
C PHE A 123 -63.27 17.09 -20.91
N LEU A 124 -63.06 16.22 -19.93
CA LEU A 124 -63.21 16.50 -18.49
C LEU A 124 -61.84 16.86 -17.90
N ILE A 125 -61.78 18.00 -17.22
CA ILE A 125 -60.63 18.41 -16.42
C ILE A 125 -60.88 17.91 -14.98
N GLU A 126 -60.09 16.93 -14.55
CA GLU A 126 -60.36 16.14 -13.34
C GLU A 126 -59.72 16.74 -12.07
N ASN A 127 -58.60 17.44 -12.23
CA ASN A 127 -57.91 18.16 -11.16
C ASN A 127 -57.32 19.47 -11.69
N PHE A 128 -57.19 20.45 -10.80
CA PHE A 128 -56.53 21.72 -11.06
C PHE A 128 -55.68 22.07 -9.84
N GLU A 129 -54.40 22.33 -10.08
CA GLU A 129 -53.36 22.52 -9.06
C GLU A 129 -52.56 23.78 -9.37
N VAL A 130 -52.17 24.51 -8.33
CA VAL A 130 -51.46 25.79 -8.44
C VAL A 130 -50.32 25.84 -7.43
N SER A 131 -49.13 26.23 -7.89
CA SER A 131 -47.96 26.45 -7.05
C SER A 131 -47.25 27.76 -7.40
N TRP A 132 -46.66 28.40 -6.39
CA TRP A 132 -45.91 29.66 -6.53
C TRP A 132 -44.48 29.50 -6.03
N TRP A 133 -43.55 30.03 -6.81
CA TRP A 133 -42.11 29.98 -6.57
C TRP A 133 -41.57 31.40 -6.39
N HIS A 134 -40.86 31.63 -5.28
CA HIS A 134 -40.14 32.86 -5.03
C HIS A 134 -38.68 32.56 -4.63
N THR A 135 -37.75 33.24 -5.27
CA THR A 135 -36.32 33.20 -4.92
C THR A 135 -35.90 34.58 -4.42
N SER A 136 -35.56 34.69 -3.13
CA SER A 136 -35.02 35.93 -2.57
C SER A 136 -33.51 36.06 -2.87
N SER A 137 -32.95 37.26 -2.68
CA SER A 137 -31.52 37.55 -2.88
C SER A 137 -30.55 36.85 -1.90
N GLU A 138 -31.06 36.01 -0.98
CA GLU A 138 -30.29 35.25 0.00
C GLU A 138 -30.38 33.71 -0.20
N ASP A 139 -30.62 33.23 -1.43
CA ASP A 139 -30.72 31.79 -1.77
C ASP A 139 -31.76 31.01 -0.95
N VAL A 140 -32.86 31.67 -0.57
CA VAL A 140 -34.02 31.04 0.09
C VAL A 140 -35.13 30.86 -0.94
N THR A 141 -35.45 29.61 -1.27
CA THR A 141 -36.61 29.26 -2.10
C THR A 141 -37.84 29.04 -1.21
N LEU A 142 -38.89 29.82 -1.45
CA LEU A 142 -40.18 29.65 -0.78
C LEU A 142 -41.16 29.00 -1.75
N ASN A 143 -41.70 27.84 -1.36
CA ASN A 143 -42.75 27.13 -2.11
C ASN A 143 -44.10 27.33 -1.43
N TYR A 144 -45.07 27.85 -2.18
CA TYR A 144 -46.44 28.00 -1.72
C TYR A 144 -47.39 27.12 -2.54
N THR A 145 -48.18 26.29 -1.86
CA THR A 145 -49.24 25.47 -2.46
C THR A 145 -50.58 25.96 -1.97
N ALA A 146 -51.47 26.33 -2.90
CA ALA A 146 -52.80 26.82 -2.57
C ALA A 146 -53.83 25.67 -2.53
N PHE A 147 -54.76 25.72 -1.58
CA PHE A 147 -55.94 24.86 -1.62
C PHE A 147 -56.89 25.34 -2.70
N VAL A 148 -56.91 24.62 -3.82
CA VAL A 148 -57.79 24.90 -4.95
C VAL A 148 -59.18 24.33 -4.66
N LYS A 149 -60.19 25.19 -4.60
CA LYS A 149 -61.57 24.77 -4.37
C LYS A 149 -62.35 24.76 -5.68
N LEU A 150 -62.83 23.59 -6.09
CA LEU A 150 -63.83 23.49 -7.16
C LEU A 150 -65.18 24.00 -6.63
N GLN A 151 -65.72 25.01 -7.30
CA GLN A 151 -67.03 25.56 -7.00
C GLN A 151 -68.10 24.75 -7.76
N ASN A 152 -69.31 24.67 -7.18
CA ASN A 152 -70.38 23.80 -7.66
C ASN A 152 -70.87 24.10 -9.09
N ASP A 153 -70.46 25.24 -9.64
CA ASP A 153 -70.77 25.80 -10.95
C ASP A 153 -69.64 25.59 -11.99
N GLY A 154 -68.60 24.82 -11.66
CA GLY A 154 -67.66 24.26 -12.64
C GLY A 154 -66.37 25.04 -12.88
N TRP A 155 -65.95 25.86 -11.91
CA TRP A 155 -64.68 26.60 -11.92
C TRP A 155 -63.94 26.47 -10.59
N TRP A 156 -62.63 26.71 -10.60
CA TRP A 156 -61.79 26.62 -9.40
C TRP A 156 -61.41 27.99 -8.87
N SER A 157 -61.35 28.12 -7.55
CA SER A 157 -60.98 29.35 -6.87
C SER A 157 -59.96 29.11 -5.76
N TRP A 158 -59.09 30.07 -5.54
CA TRP A 158 -58.18 30.09 -4.40
C TRP A 158 -57.80 31.52 -4.03
N ASP A 159 -57.35 31.70 -2.80
CA ASP A 159 -56.97 32.99 -2.26
C ASP A 159 -55.44 33.05 -2.14
N VAL A 160 -54.85 34.18 -2.56
CA VAL A 160 -53.41 34.43 -2.49
C VAL A 160 -53.15 35.62 -1.57
N PRO A 161 -52.70 35.40 -0.33
CA PRO A 161 -52.31 36.50 0.55
C PRO A 161 -51.07 37.20 0.00
N ILE A 162 -51.05 38.54 -0.06
CA ILE A 162 -49.92 39.30 -0.62
C ILE A 162 -48.63 39.07 0.16
N SER A 163 -48.69 38.82 1.47
CA SER A 163 -47.53 38.42 2.28
C SER A 163 -46.86 37.12 1.83
N THR A 164 -47.46 36.34 0.93
CA THR A 164 -46.86 35.14 0.32
C THR A 164 -46.11 35.44 -0.98
N LEU A 165 -46.31 36.63 -1.54
CA LEU A 165 -45.58 37.17 -2.68
C LEU A 165 -44.44 38.03 -2.10
N GLY A 166 -43.19 37.78 -2.49
CA GLY A 166 -42.03 38.53 -1.95
C GLY A 166 -42.09 40.04 -2.26
N GLU A 167 -41.12 40.83 -1.77
CA GLU A 167 -40.99 42.23 -2.21
C GLU A 167 -40.77 42.24 -3.73
N CYS A 168 -41.82 42.55 -4.51
CA CYS A 168 -41.93 42.28 -5.94
C CYS A 168 -40.65 42.62 -6.71
N GLY A 169 -39.95 41.59 -7.20
CA GLY A 169 -38.69 41.73 -7.93
C GLY A 169 -38.49 40.60 -8.93
N ARG A 170 -38.59 40.93 -10.22
CA ARG A 170 -38.13 40.27 -11.47
C ARG A 170 -38.15 38.73 -11.68
N TYR A 171 -38.38 37.87 -10.68
CA TYR A 171 -38.23 36.41 -10.78
C TYR A 171 -39.29 35.61 -10.01
N ASP A 172 -40.54 36.09 -9.96
CA ASP A 172 -41.66 35.34 -9.39
C ASP A 172 -42.37 34.53 -10.48
N TYR A 173 -42.55 33.22 -10.27
CA TYR A 173 -43.15 32.31 -11.26
C TYR A 173 -44.36 31.56 -10.68
N LEU A 174 -45.47 31.59 -11.42
CA LEU A 174 -46.69 30.81 -11.15
C LEU A 174 -46.71 29.56 -12.03
N SER A 175 -46.81 28.37 -11.44
CA SER A 175 -46.99 27.10 -12.17
C SER A 175 -48.37 26.51 -11.91
N ILE A 176 -49.00 25.99 -12.98
CA ILE A 176 -50.31 25.36 -12.95
C ILE A 176 -50.24 23.95 -13.56
N GLY A 177 -50.97 23.01 -12.95
CA GLY A 177 -51.08 21.62 -13.41
C GLY A 177 -52.53 21.14 -13.43
N PHE A 178 -52.89 20.30 -14.39
CA PHE A 178 -54.24 19.72 -14.51
C PHE A 178 -54.21 18.42 -15.31
N SER A 179 -55.26 17.60 -15.20
CA SER A 179 -55.39 16.36 -15.97
C SER A 179 -56.68 16.36 -16.77
N ILE A 180 -56.58 15.91 -18.02
CA ILE A 180 -57.72 15.79 -18.93
C ILE A 180 -57.98 14.31 -19.18
N ASN A 181 -59.16 13.82 -18.78
CA ASN A 181 -59.57 12.42 -18.94
C ASN A 181 -58.47 11.41 -18.52
N GLY A 182 -57.83 11.60 -17.36
CA GLY A 182 -56.76 10.75 -16.86
C GLY A 182 -55.36 10.99 -17.42
N THR A 183 -55.18 11.84 -18.44
CA THR A 183 -53.85 12.24 -18.93
C THR A 183 -53.36 13.46 -18.17
N LYS A 184 -52.22 13.35 -17.47
CA LYS A 184 -51.60 14.47 -16.77
C LYS A 184 -51.04 15.49 -17.77
N CYS A 185 -51.44 16.74 -17.64
CA CYS A 185 -50.90 17.87 -18.38
C CYS A 185 -50.22 18.82 -17.38
N GLN A 186 -48.90 18.94 -17.45
CA GLN A 186 -48.13 19.80 -16.56
C GLN A 186 -47.42 20.87 -17.38
N CYS A 187 -47.54 22.13 -16.98
CA CYS A 187 -46.82 23.24 -17.59
C CYS A 187 -45.63 23.61 -16.69
N ASN A 188 -44.43 23.24 -17.10
CA ASN A 188 -43.19 23.50 -16.36
C ASN A 188 -42.52 24.75 -16.92
N LEU A 189 -42.13 25.67 -16.04
CA LEU A 189 -41.24 26.79 -16.38
C LEU A 189 -39.88 26.50 -15.71
N TYR A 190 -38.86 26.25 -16.54
CA TYR A 190 -37.46 25.93 -16.21
C TYR A 190 -37.16 24.54 -15.61
N ASN A 191 -36.17 23.87 -16.20
CA ASN A 191 -35.68 22.55 -15.81
C ASN A 191 -34.15 22.56 -15.89
N ASP A 192 -33.46 22.72 -14.75
CA ASP A 192 -32.00 22.54 -14.65
C ASP A 192 -31.52 22.17 -13.22
N LEU A 193 -32.39 21.56 -12.40
CA LEU A 193 -31.99 20.97 -11.13
C LEU A 193 -32.66 19.60 -10.98
N GLY A 194 -31.81 18.56 -10.86
CA GLY A 194 -32.17 17.16 -10.99
C GLY A 194 -33.33 16.70 -10.10
N ASP A 195 -34.19 15.90 -10.71
CA ASP A 195 -35.14 14.93 -10.12
C ASP A 195 -35.49 15.13 -8.63
N GLN A 196 -36.33 16.12 -8.33
CA GLN A 196 -37.14 16.13 -7.11
C GLN A 196 -38.60 15.88 -7.47
N ARG A 197 -39.05 14.63 -7.33
CA ARG A 197 -40.46 14.28 -7.47
C ARG A 197 -41.22 14.65 -6.20
N ILE A 198 -41.94 15.77 -6.22
CA ILE A 198 -42.96 16.07 -5.20
C ILE A 198 -44.25 15.33 -5.57
N VAL A 199 -44.70 14.42 -4.69
CA VAL A 199 -46.00 13.75 -4.83
C VAL A 199 -47.08 14.66 -4.25
N PHE A 200 -47.90 15.26 -5.11
CA PHE A 200 -49.01 16.12 -4.69
C PHE A 200 -50.19 15.29 -4.15
N LEU A 201 -50.66 15.63 -2.95
CA LEU A 201 -51.82 15.01 -2.33
C LEU A 201 -53.12 15.57 -2.92
N SER A 202 -53.90 14.76 -3.63
CA SER A 202 -55.31 15.07 -3.92
C SER A 202 -56.14 14.93 -2.64
N LEU A 203 -56.41 16.04 -1.95
CA LEU A 203 -57.11 16.05 -0.67
C LEU A 203 -58.64 16.21 -0.84
N ASN A 204 -59.31 15.13 -1.23
CA ASN A 204 -60.77 15.09 -1.40
C ASN A 204 -61.54 14.38 -0.26
N SER A 205 -61.12 14.46 1.01
CA SER A 205 -61.83 13.77 2.12
C SER A 205 -62.08 14.59 3.39
N LYS A 206 -63.33 14.51 3.88
CA LYS A 206 -63.99 15.24 5.00
C LYS A 206 -63.55 14.90 6.45
N GLN A 207 -62.37 14.33 6.72
CA GLN A 207 -61.97 13.96 8.10
C GLN A 207 -61.02 15.00 8.75
N SER A 208 -61.14 15.17 10.07
CA SER A 208 -60.40 16.16 10.87
C SER A 208 -58.93 15.75 11.02
N ILE A 209 -58.07 16.36 10.21
CA ILE A 209 -56.61 16.15 10.12
C ILE A 209 -55.88 16.35 11.47
N GLN A 210 -56.47 17.13 12.39
CA GLN A 210 -55.83 17.53 13.66
C GLN A 210 -55.52 16.36 14.59
N SER A 211 -56.43 15.39 14.73
CA SER A 211 -56.27 14.26 15.66
C SER A 211 -55.23 13.24 15.18
N GLU A 212 -55.05 13.14 13.86
CA GLU A 212 -54.03 12.26 13.25
C GLU A 212 -52.64 12.89 13.38
N LEU A 213 -52.52 14.21 13.24
CA LEU A 213 -51.26 14.94 13.47
C LEU A 213 -50.81 14.97 14.93
N ASP A 214 -51.74 15.10 15.89
CA ASP A 214 -51.42 15.01 17.32
C ASP A 214 -50.80 13.65 17.70
N ALA A 215 -51.08 12.59 16.92
CA ALA A 215 -50.50 11.26 17.14
C ALA A 215 -49.01 11.17 16.74
N LEU A 216 -48.54 12.05 15.84
CA LEU A 216 -47.14 12.12 15.37
C LEU A 216 -46.23 12.93 16.30
N VAL A 217 -46.77 13.58 17.33
CA VAL A 217 -45.99 14.34 18.31
C VAL A 217 -45.17 13.38 19.19
N GLY A 218 -43.84 13.45 19.11
CA GLY A 218 -42.94 12.53 19.79
C GLY A 218 -41.46 12.73 19.43
N THR A 219 -40.60 11.91 20.02
CA THR A 219 -39.17 11.85 19.67
C THR A 219 -38.91 10.54 18.91
N TYR A 220 -38.08 10.64 17.88
CA TYR A 220 -37.71 9.58 16.95
C TYR A 220 -36.19 9.53 16.86
N ILE A 221 -35.60 8.33 16.83
CA ILE A 221 -34.15 8.14 16.70
C ILE A 221 -33.89 7.46 15.36
N CYS A 222 -33.07 8.10 14.53
CA CYS A 222 -32.66 7.63 13.20
C CYS A 222 -31.13 7.61 13.17
N ASP A 223 -30.53 6.42 13.13
CA ASP A 223 -29.07 6.25 13.23
C ASP A 223 -28.47 7.00 14.43
N LYS A 224 -27.51 7.90 14.17
CA LYS A 224 -26.90 8.79 15.16
C LYS A 224 -27.76 10.02 15.46
N GLN A 225 -28.86 10.29 14.78
CA GLN A 225 -29.62 11.54 14.89
C GLN A 225 -30.92 11.39 15.71
N THR A 226 -31.23 12.41 16.52
CA THR A 226 -32.52 12.51 17.22
C THR A 226 -33.43 13.54 16.55
N ILE A 227 -34.62 13.11 16.12
CA ILE A 227 -35.67 13.95 15.53
C ILE A 227 -36.80 14.12 16.53
N GLN A 228 -37.22 15.36 16.80
CA GLN A 228 -38.33 15.68 17.69
C GLN A 228 -39.44 16.37 16.91
N ILE A 229 -40.65 15.81 16.96
CA ILE A 229 -41.88 16.46 16.51
C ILE A 229 -42.64 16.95 17.73
N TYR A 230 -42.85 18.25 17.84
CA TYR A 230 -43.56 18.86 18.96
C TYR A 230 -44.55 19.92 18.51
N LYS A 231 -45.48 20.28 19.38
CA LYS A 231 -46.50 21.30 19.12
C LYS A 231 -46.11 22.59 19.83
N ASP A 232 -46.02 23.69 19.10
CA ASP A 232 -45.78 25.03 19.64
C ASP A 232 -46.81 26.00 19.06
N GLY A 233 -47.74 26.46 19.90
CA GLY A 233 -48.81 27.38 19.51
C GLY A 233 -49.56 26.99 18.23
N GLY A 234 -50.40 25.95 18.27
CA GLY A 234 -51.20 25.53 17.10
C GLY A 234 -50.40 24.96 15.91
N VAL A 235 -49.08 25.12 15.90
CA VAL A 235 -48.14 24.71 14.86
C VAL A 235 -47.41 23.42 15.28
N TYR A 236 -47.14 22.53 14.33
CA TYR A 236 -46.32 21.33 14.54
C TYR A 236 -44.90 21.59 14.03
N VAL A 237 -43.89 21.31 14.83
CA VAL A 237 -42.49 21.64 14.56
C VAL A 237 -41.65 20.37 14.53
N LYS A 238 -40.79 20.21 13.51
CA LYS A 238 -39.81 19.13 13.41
C LYS A 238 -38.41 19.70 13.69
N ARG A 239 -37.78 19.22 14.75
CA ARG A 239 -36.45 19.64 15.19
C ARG A 239 -35.46 18.48 15.10
N ILE A 240 -34.26 18.76 14.60
CA ILE A 240 -33.12 17.82 14.64
C ILE A 240 -32.23 18.24 15.82
N LEU A 241 -31.99 17.33 16.77
CA LEU A 241 -31.33 17.66 18.04
C LEU A 241 -29.81 17.37 18.07
N GLY A 242 -29.26 16.64 17.08
CA GLY A 242 -27.82 16.32 16.98
C GLY A 242 -27.48 14.82 17.13
N GLU A 243 -26.17 14.50 17.12
CA GLU A 243 -25.63 13.14 17.28
C GLU A 243 -25.87 12.54 18.71
N VAL A 244 -26.06 11.23 18.80
CA VAL A 244 -26.17 10.48 20.07
C VAL A 244 -24.78 10.03 20.55
N LYS A 245 -24.35 10.45 21.75
CA LYS A 245 -23.11 9.97 22.40
C LYS A 245 -23.42 9.44 23.80
N GLY A 246 -23.19 8.15 24.05
CA GLY A 246 -23.44 7.52 25.36
C GLY A 246 -24.92 7.42 25.76
N GLY A 247 -25.84 7.35 24.80
CA GLY A 247 -27.28 7.21 25.05
C GLY A 247 -27.97 8.50 25.53
N GLN A 248 -27.34 9.67 25.36
CA GLN A 248 -27.94 10.98 25.63
C GLN A 248 -27.76 11.92 24.42
N PRO A 249 -28.74 12.81 24.11
CA PRO A 249 -28.63 13.77 23.03
C PRO A 249 -27.54 14.82 23.32
N VAL A 250 -26.66 15.10 22.35
CA VAL A 250 -25.69 16.20 22.46
C VAL A 250 -26.28 17.45 21.81
N ALA A 251 -26.52 18.52 22.58
CA ALA A 251 -27.07 19.76 22.05
C ALA A 251 -26.01 20.53 21.23
N GLY A 252 -26.16 20.56 19.90
CA GLY A 252 -25.36 21.35 18.96
C GLY A 252 -26.24 21.93 17.85
N LYS A 253 -25.94 23.15 17.38
CA LYS A 253 -26.78 23.92 16.45
C LYS A 253 -26.91 23.23 15.08
N ILE A 254 -28.06 22.61 14.83
CA ILE A 254 -28.59 22.31 13.49
C ILE A 254 -30.00 22.89 13.45
N GLY A 255 -30.37 23.55 12.34
CA GLY A 255 -31.56 24.40 12.22
C GLY A 255 -32.90 23.68 12.44
N ASP A 256 -33.86 24.40 13.04
CA ASP A 256 -35.24 23.93 13.20
C ASP A 256 -35.99 23.97 11.84
N MET A 257 -36.70 22.89 11.48
CA MET A 257 -37.63 22.90 10.33
C MET A 257 -39.07 23.15 10.79
N TYR A 258 -39.70 24.17 10.21
CA TYR A 258 -41.04 24.61 10.61
C TYR A 258 -42.09 24.09 9.61
N TYR A 259 -43.06 23.30 10.08
CA TYR A 259 -44.26 22.96 9.33
C TYR A 259 -45.42 23.83 9.82
N ILE A 260 -45.75 24.89 9.11
CA ILE A 260 -46.93 25.70 9.46
C ILE A 260 -48.15 25.03 8.84
N LEU A 261 -48.88 24.26 9.64
CA LEU A 261 -50.18 23.69 9.29
C LEU A 261 -51.26 24.56 9.92
N GLY A 262 -51.73 25.56 9.18
CA GLY A 262 -52.90 26.37 9.55
C GLY A 262 -54.19 25.77 8.98
N GLU A 263 -55.35 26.22 9.47
CA GLU A 263 -56.68 25.80 8.96
C GLU A 263 -56.88 26.03 7.44
N ASN A 264 -55.96 26.74 6.77
CA ASN A 264 -56.05 27.16 5.37
C ASN A 264 -54.87 26.72 4.47
N GLY A 265 -53.96 25.81 4.89
CA GLY A 265 -52.76 25.52 4.08
C GLY A 265 -51.74 24.56 4.69
N ILE A 266 -51.10 23.72 3.85
CA ILE A 266 -49.78 23.15 4.17
C ILE A 266 -48.74 24.18 3.72
N LYS A 267 -47.95 24.72 4.64
CA LYS A 267 -46.77 25.51 4.32
C LYS A 267 -45.53 24.68 4.66
N GLU A 268 -44.87 24.15 3.63
CA GLU A 268 -43.54 23.56 3.78
C GLU A 268 -42.50 24.68 3.64
N THR A 269 -41.68 24.90 4.65
CA THR A 269 -40.56 25.85 4.59
C THR A 269 -39.27 25.06 4.68
N LEU A 270 -38.55 24.94 3.57
CA LEU A 270 -37.19 24.42 3.57
C LEU A 270 -36.27 25.54 4.07
N VAL A 271 -35.62 25.33 5.21
CA VAL A 271 -34.53 26.23 5.68
C VAL A 271 -33.23 25.48 5.45
N THR A 272 -32.50 25.83 4.39
CA THR A 272 -31.17 25.27 4.13
C THR A 272 -30.19 25.88 5.13
N VAL A 273 -29.80 25.13 6.16
CA VAL A 273 -28.66 25.50 7.02
C VAL A 273 -27.55 24.48 6.79
N GLY A 274 -26.69 24.75 5.80
CA GLY A 274 -25.59 23.87 5.40
C GLY A 274 -26.03 22.70 4.53
N TYR A 275 -25.30 22.46 3.44
CA TYR A 275 -25.58 21.47 2.39
C TYR A 275 -25.57 20.01 2.91
N THR A 276 -26.61 19.58 3.62
CA THR A 276 -26.85 18.16 3.92
C THR A 276 -28.26 17.77 3.51
N VAL A 277 -28.35 16.81 2.59
CA VAL A 277 -29.59 16.32 1.97
C VAL A 277 -30.21 15.26 2.90
N ASN A 278 -30.67 15.65 4.08
CA ASN A 278 -30.98 14.69 5.16
C ASN A 278 -32.43 14.78 5.67
N ALA A 279 -33.42 14.80 4.77
CA ALA A 279 -34.82 14.65 5.15
C ALA A 279 -35.27 13.18 5.00
N TYR A 280 -34.90 12.31 5.96
CA TYR A 280 -35.14 10.86 5.90
C TYR A 280 -36.55 10.38 6.27
N LEU A 281 -37.45 11.30 6.66
CA LEU A 281 -38.82 11.00 7.08
C LEU A 281 -39.80 11.91 6.34
N SER A 282 -40.76 11.30 5.64
CA SER A 282 -41.89 11.95 4.98
C SER A 282 -43.20 11.70 5.74
N ILE A 283 -44.17 12.60 5.59
CA ILE A 283 -45.53 12.45 6.12
C ILE A 283 -46.43 12.04 4.97
N GLY A 284 -46.92 10.81 4.99
CA GLY A 284 -47.76 10.23 3.94
C GLY A 284 -49.08 9.68 4.48
N LYS A 285 -49.96 9.23 3.58
CA LYS A 285 -51.12 8.39 3.93
C LYS A 285 -50.79 6.94 3.65
N ASP A 286 -51.09 6.05 4.61
CA ASP A 286 -51.04 4.61 4.37
C ASP A 286 -52.19 4.14 3.46
N SER A 287 -52.23 2.84 3.16
CA SER A 287 -53.26 2.21 2.31
C SER A 287 -54.70 2.39 2.84
N ASP A 288 -54.86 2.71 4.12
CA ASP A 288 -56.15 2.93 4.79
C ASP A 288 -56.50 4.42 4.92
N GLY A 289 -55.63 5.32 4.47
CA GLY A 289 -55.85 6.75 4.39
C GLY A 289 -55.50 7.53 5.66
N VAL A 290 -54.79 6.91 6.62
CA VAL A 290 -54.33 7.49 7.89
C VAL A 290 -52.98 8.17 7.69
N ILE A 291 -52.79 9.37 8.29
CA ILE A 291 -51.52 10.09 8.22
C ILE A 291 -50.46 9.40 9.11
N SER A 292 -49.34 8.98 8.51
CA SER A 292 -48.21 8.30 9.18
C SER A 292 -46.84 8.87 8.76
N LEU A 293 -45.81 8.62 9.58
CA LEU A 293 -44.40 8.85 9.22
C LEU A 293 -43.87 7.65 8.43
N THR A 294 -43.30 7.91 7.26
CA THR A 294 -42.65 6.93 6.38
C THR A 294 -41.19 7.30 6.16
N ALA A 295 -40.30 6.30 6.14
CA ALA A 295 -38.91 6.50 5.74
C ALA A 295 -38.83 6.75 4.22
N VAL A 296 -37.87 7.57 3.79
CA VAL A 296 -37.75 7.96 2.36
C VAL A 296 -36.94 6.97 1.52
N ASP A 297 -36.25 5.98 2.10
CA ASP A 297 -35.47 4.96 1.38
C ASP A 297 -35.39 3.62 2.17
N ASN A 298 -34.56 2.65 1.76
CA ASN A 298 -34.42 1.31 2.36
C ASN A 298 -33.88 1.34 3.82
N TYR A 299 -34.77 1.29 4.81
CA TYR A 299 -34.45 1.13 6.24
C TYR A 299 -34.98 -0.22 6.77
N THR A 300 -34.27 -0.84 7.71
CA THR A 300 -34.75 -2.03 8.44
C THR A 300 -35.34 -1.64 9.81
N TYR A 301 -36.45 -2.31 10.18
CA TYR A 301 -37.28 -1.94 11.34
C TYR A 301 -36.99 -2.85 12.54
N SER A 302 -36.62 -2.29 13.70
CA SER A 302 -36.56 -3.04 14.97
C SER A 302 -37.88 -2.93 15.74
N SER A 303 -38.99 -3.40 15.15
CA SER A 303 -40.26 -3.49 15.89
C SER A 303 -40.97 -4.81 15.63
N THR A 304 -41.64 -5.35 16.65
CA THR A 304 -42.26 -6.69 16.70
C THR A 304 -43.47 -6.89 15.78
N ASP A 305 -43.66 -6.09 14.74
CA ASP A 305 -44.74 -6.27 13.76
C ASP A 305 -44.34 -5.74 12.36
N PRO A 306 -44.06 -6.60 11.37
CA PRO A 306 -43.47 -6.21 10.08
C PRO A 306 -44.48 -5.79 8.99
N GLU A 307 -45.79 -5.73 9.25
CA GLU A 307 -46.78 -5.61 8.17
C GLU A 307 -47.21 -4.18 7.74
N SER A 308 -46.70 -3.09 8.31
CA SER A 308 -47.29 -1.75 8.01
C SER A 308 -46.38 -0.66 7.44
N GLY A 309 -45.05 -0.74 7.47
CA GLY A 309 -44.21 0.40 7.03
C GLY A 309 -44.45 1.70 7.82
N ILE A 310 -45.11 1.60 8.99
CA ILE A 310 -45.44 2.72 9.88
C ILE A 310 -44.36 2.83 10.97
N ILE A 311 -43.76 4.01 11.09
CA ILE A 311 -42.79 4.33 12.15
C ILE A 311 -43.54 4.68 13.44
N LEU A 312 -43.48 3.79 14.45
CA LEU A 312 -44.10 4.01 15.75
C LEU A 312 -43.35 5.11 16.55
N LYS A 313 -44.08 5.77 17.45
CA LYS A 313 -43.53 6.78 18.37
C LYS A 313 -42.46 6.17 19.26
N ASN A 314 -41.29 6.82 19.36
CA ASN A 314 -40.11 6.38 20.12
C ASN A 314 -39.39 5.11 19.60
N SER A 315 -39.64 4.67 18.36
CA SER A 315 -38.85 3.55 17.80
C SER A 315 -37.51 4.01 17.25
N VAL A 316 -36.56 3.07 17.20
CA VAL A 316 -35.22 3.23 16.62
C VAL A 316 -35.20 2.55 15.26
N PHE A 317 -34.80 3.28 14.23
CA PHE A 317 -34.64 2.77 12.87
C PHE A 317 -33.22 3.07 12.40
N GLU A 318 -32.57 2.07 11.80
CA GLU A 318 -31.19 2.15 11.33
C GLU A 318 -31.20 2.08 9.79
N ARG A 319 -30.46 2.98 9.15
CA ARG A 319 -30.20 2.92 7.71
C ARG A 319 -29.29 1.74 7.45
N GLU A 320 -29.58 0.96 6.42
CA GLU A 320 -28.55 0.06 5.91
C GLU A 320 -27.40 0.92 5.42
N SER A 321 -26.25 0.86 6.12
CA SER A 321 -25.07 1.60 5.70
C SER A 321 -24.75 1.22 4.27
N THR A 322 -24.57 2.23 3.41
CA THR A 322 -24.09 2.00 2.04
C THR A 322 -22.62 1.60 2.04
N GLY A 323 -21.94 1.83 3.18
CA GLY A 323 -20.51 1.64 3.32
C GLY A 323 -19.69 2.56 2.42
N ILE A 324 -20.22 3.68 1.90
CA ILE A 324 -19.49 4.64 1.05
C ILE A 324 -19.49 5.98 1.75
N SER A 325 -18.34 6.53 2.15
CA SER A 325 -18.32 7.79 2.89
C SER A 325 -17.16 8.73 2.58
N ILE A 326 -17.40 10.04 2.74
CA ILE A 326 -16.37 11.09 2.70
C ILE A 326 -16.47 11.87 4.02
N ASN A 327 -15.38 11.94 4.78
CA ASN A 327 -15.35 12.64 6.08
C ASN A 327 -16.50 12.23 7.03
N GLY A 328 -16.91 10.95 6.99
CA GLY A 328 -18.00 10.39 7.80
C GLY A 328 -19.42 10.65 7.27
N LEU A 329 -19.57 11.35 6.15
CA LEU A 329 -20.85 11.50 5.44
C LEU A 329 -21.02 10.36 4.46
N GLU A 330 -22.13 9.63 4.54
CA GLU A 330 -22.38 8.47 3.68
C GLU A 330 -23.15 8.84 2.38
N TYR A 331 -22.82 8.17 1.28
CA TYR A 331 -23.34 8.41 -0.06
C TYR A 331 -24.04 7.17 -0.65
N PRO A 332 -25.06 7.34 -1.53
CA PRO A 332 -25.86 6.24 -2.06
C PRO A 332 -25.11 5.34 -3.05
N ASP A 333 -24.14 5.90 -3.78
CA ASP A 333 -23.33 5.20 -4.77
C ASP A 333 -21.98 5.90 -4.97
N LEU A 334 -21.04 5.18 -5.60
CA LEU A 334 -19.66 5.64 -5.81
C LEU A 334 -19.58 6.89 -6.70
N GLN A 335 -20.37 6.99 -7.78
CA GLN A 335 -20.29 8.14 -8.67
C GLN A 335 -20.82 9.40 -8.01
N THR A 336 -21.89 9.27 -7.22
CA THR A 336 -22.40 10.36 -6.39
C THR A 336 -21.32 10.82 -5.41
N ALA A 337 -20.64 9.91 -4.70
CA ALA A 337 -19.53 10.28 -3.81
C ALA A 337 -18.43 11.05 -4.55
N ILE A 338 -17.98 10.57 -5.72
CA ILE A 338 -16.96 11.23 -6.56
C ILE A 338 -17.40 12.64 -6.99
N ASN A 339 -18.67 12.82 -7.36
CA ASN A 339 -19.19 14.12 -7.77
C ASN A 339 -19.12 15.15 -6.62
N TYR A 340 -19.32 14.71 -5.38
CA TYR A 340 -19.26 15.56 -4.18
C TYR A 340 -17.85 15.73 -3.61
N ALA A 341 -16.92 14.81 -3.87
CA ALA A 341 -15.54 14.90 -3.42
C ALA A 341 -14.84 16.14 -4.02
N SER A 342 -13.99 16.78 -3.22
CA SER A 342 -13.04 17.81 -3.63
C SER A 342 -11.66 17.19 -3.90
N ASP A 343 -10.78 17.91 -4.61
CA ASP A 343 -9.39 17.47 -4.76
C ASP A 343 -8.73 17.31 -3.37
N GLY A 344 -8.07 16.16 -3.16
CA GLY A 344 -7.47 15.73 -1.91
C GLY A 344 -8.38 14.86 -1.02
N ASP A 345 -9.67 14.76 -1.31
CA ASP A 345 -10.60 13.98 -0.47
C ASP A 345 -10.36 12.47 -0.58
N THR A 346 -10.68 11.76 0.50
CA THR A 346 -10.73 10.29 0.55
C THR A 346 -12.17 9.80 0.65
N ILE A 347 -12.57 8.98 -0.31
CA ILE A 347 -13.81 8.20 -0.31
C ILE A 347 -13.49 6.84 0.33
N ASN A 348 -14.03 6.58 1.51
CA ASN A 348 -13.86 5.32 2.23
C ASN A 348 -14.97 4.32 1.87
N LEU A 349 -14.58 3.08 1.63
CA LEU A 349 -15.45 1.92 1.45
C LEU A 349 -15.31 0.99 2.65
N ASP A 350 -16.42 0.70 3.31
CA ASP A 350 -16.48 -0.31 4.36
C ASP A 350 -16.39 -1.74 3.77
N VAL A 351 -16.29 -2.75 4.63
CA VAL A 351 -16.35 -4.16 4.20
C VAL A 351 -17.73 -4.46 3.61
N GLY A 352 -17.76 -4.98 2.39
CA GLY A 352 -19.00 -5.21 1.66
C GLY A 352 -18.78 -5.38 0.16
N THR A 353 -19.86 -5.70 -0.57
CA THR A 353 -19.82 -5.88 -2.03
C THR A 353 -20.49 -4.70 -2.74
N TYR A 354 -19.74 -4.02 -3.59
CA TYR A 354 -20.12 -2.87 -4.39
C TYR A 354 -20.23 -3.27 -5.85
N ASN A 355 -21.45 -3.57 -6.30
CA ASN A 355 -21.72 -3.97 -7.68
C ASN A 355 -21.87 -2.74 -8.59
N LEU A 356 -21.04 -2.67 -9.63
CA LEU A 356 -21.12 -1.62 -10.64
C LEU A 356 -22.14 -2.03 -11.72
N ASP A 357 -23.12 -1.16 -11.98
CA ASP A 357 -24.08 -1.33 -13.09
C ASP A 357 -23.82 -0.35 -14.25
N LYS A 358 -22.90 0.61 -14.06
CA LYS A 358 -22.50 1.66 -15.01
C LYS A 358 -21.01 1.98 -14.84
N TYR A 359 -20.41 2.60 -15.84
CA TYR A 359 -19.04 3.11 -15.73
C TYR A 359 -18.91 4.16 -14.62
N ILE A 360 -17.77 4.14 -13.93
CA ILE A 360 -17.37 5.14 -12.95
C ILE A 360 -16.28 6.01 -13.57
N THR A 361 -16.43 7.33 -13.51
CA THR A 361 -15.42 8.28 -13.98
C THR A 361 -14.89 9.09 -12.80
N ILE A 362 -13.57 9.09 -12.63
CA ILE A 362 -12.84 9.91 -11.66
C ILE A 362 -12.03 10.95 -12.44
N ASP A 363 -12.40 12.22 -12.28
CA ASP A 363 -11.81 13.38 -12.95
C ASP A 363 -11.16 14.37 -11.97
N LYS A 364 -11.12 14.02 -10.68
CA LYS A 364 -10.55 14.81 -9.58
C LYS A 364 -9.45 14.06 -8.87
N ASN A 365 -8.53 14.79 -8.22
CA ASN A 365 -7.41 14.19 -7.51
C ASN A 365 -7.87 13.66 -6.14
N ILE A 366 -8.53 12.50 -6.12
CA ILE A 366 -9.11 11.90 -4.92
C ILE A 366 -8.51 10.53 -4.62
N THR A 367 -8.73 10.03 -3.40
CA THR A 367 -8.41 8.64 -3.03
C THR A 367 -9.71 7.83 -2.86
N LEU A 368 -9.87 6.73 -3.59
CA LEU A 368 -10.90 5.73 -3.33
C LEU A 368 -10.26 4.59 -2.53
N LYS A 369 -10.62 4.49 -1.25
CA LYS A 369 -9.98 3.60 -0.28
C LYS A 369 -10.96 2.57 0.27
N GLY A 370 -10.64 1.28 0.17
CA GLY A 370 -11.41 0.21 0.80
C GLY A 370 -10.69 -0.48 1.95
N VAL A 371 -11.14 -1.69 2.25
CA VAL A 371 -10.56 -2.62 3.22
C VAL A 371 -10.21 -3.93 2.51
N ILE A 372 -9.00 -4.45 2.74
CA ILE A 372 -8.62 -5.82 2.34
C ILE A 372 -8.49 -6.67 3.60
N GLY A 373 -9.28 -7.73 3.68
CA GLY A 373 -9.16 -8.77 4.69
C GLY A 373 -8.55 -10.06 4.12
N ASP A 374 -8.64 -11.14 4.90
CA ASP A 374 -8.10 -12.46 4.52
C ASP A 374 -8.84 -13.08 3.32
N ASP A 375 -10.12 -12.70 3.13
CA ASP A 375 -11.00 -13.20 2.08
C ASP A 375 -12.00 -12.13 1.57
N GLU A 376 -12.81 -12.51 0.57
CA GLU A 376 -13.84 -11.63 -0.02
C GLU A 376 -14.85 -11.12 1.00
N SER A 377 -15.19 -11.91 2.02
CA SER A 377 -16.23 -11.57 3.01
C SER A 377 -15.78 -10.50 4.01
N THR A 378 -14.47 -10.31 4.12
CA THR A 378 -13.82 -9.34 5.02
C THR A 378 -13.21 -8.16 4.25
N SER A 379 -13.55 -8.01 2.97
CA SER A 379 -13.00 -6.99 2.08
C SER A 379 -14.07 -6.07 1.48
N SER A 380 -13.64 -4.91 0.96
CA SER A 380 -14.42 -4.04 0.09
C SER A 380 -14.32 -4.56 -1.35
N VAL A 381 -15.28 -5.38 -1.75
CA VAL A 381 -15.31 -6.09 -3.04
C VAL A 381 -16.02 -5.25 -4.10
N ILE A 382 -15.33 -4.81 -5.14
CA ILE A 382 -15.92 -4.20 -6.32
C ILE A 382 -16.15 -5.30 -7.38
N THR A 383 -17.38 -5.38 -7.88
CA THR A 383 -17.81 -6.37 -8.89
C THR A 383 -18.72 -5.71 -9.94
N GLY A 384 -19.30 -6.50 -10.84
CA GLY A 384 -20.27 -6.03 -11.84
C GLY A 384 -19.66 -5.61 -13.19
N PHE A 385 -18.37 -5.85 -13.39
CA PHE A 385 -17.69 -5.48 -14.63
C PHE A 385 -18.23 -6.22 -15.86
N GLN A 386 -18.33 -5.50 -16.98
CA GLN A 386 -18.88 -5.99 -18.25
C GLN A 386 -18.01 -5.57 -19.43
N GLY A 387 -17.78 -6.50 -20.37
CA GLY A 387 -16.75 -6.39 -21.42
C GLY A 387 -17.27 -6.43 -22.85
N VAL A 388 -18.47 -5.93 -23.12
CA VAL A 388 -19.01 -5.80 -24.50
C VAL A 388 -19.20 -4.33 -24.81
N LYS A 389 -18.74 -3.87 -25.99
CA LYS A 389 -18.75 -2.46 -26.46
C LYS A 389 -20.10 -1.71 -26.31
N ALA A 390 -21.21 -2.44 -26.18
CA ALA A 390 -22.54 -1.87 -25.98
C ALA A 390 -22.88 -1.55 -24.50
N ASN A 391 -22.23 -2.23 -23.53
CA ASN A 391 -22.53 -2.19 -22.10
C ASN A 391 -21.22 -2.19 -21.25
N GLU A 392 -20.22 -1.37 -21.61
CA GLU A 392 -18.95 -1.33 -20.88
C GLU A 392 -19.15 -0.81 -19.44
N VAL A 393 -18.81 -1.65 -18.45
CA VAL A 393 -18.77 -1.27 -17.02
C VAL A 393 -17.34 -1.40 -16.54
N ASN A 394 -16.73 -0.26 -16.21
CA ASN A 394 -15.33 -0.12 -15.76
C ASN A 394 -15.16 1.06 -14.79
N ILE A 395 -13.96 1.19 -14.21
CA ILE A 395 -13.52 2.40 -13.50
C ILE A 395 -12.53 3.13 -14.40
N ARG A 396 -12.79 4.40 -14.71
CA ARG A 396 -11.96 5.23 -15.56
C ARG A 396 -11.42 6.44 -14.79
N ILE A 397 -10.11 6.64 -14.86
CA ILE A 397 -9.46 7.83 -14.32
C ILE A 397 -9.01 8.72 -15.49
N THR A 398 -9.47 9.96 -15.52
CA THR A 398 -9.23 10.90 -16.63
C THR A 398 -8.60 12.18 -16.15
N GLU A 399 -7.49 12.57 -16.78
CA GLU A 399 -6.80 13.86 -16.63
C GLU A 399 -6.30 14.19 -15.22
N THR A 400 -6.39 13.25 -14.28
CA THR A 400 -6.06 13.42 -12.85
C THR A 400 -5.12 12.34 -12.30
N ALA A 401 -4.60 12.57 -11.09
CA ALA A 401 -3.67 11.72 -10.32
C ALA A 401 -4.37 10.93 -9.19
N ALA A 402 -5.63 10.52 -9.42
CA ALA A 402 -6.41 9.82 -8.40
C ALA A 402 -5.77 8.48 -7.98
N THR A 403 -6.06 8.09 -6.74
CA THR A 403 -5.54 6.88 -6.09
C THR A 403 -6.65 5.87 -5.85
N LEU A 404 -6.44 4.61 -6.23
CA LEU A 404 -7.23 3.46 -5.81
C LEU A 404 -6.44 2.68 -4.77
N ASP A 405 -6.99 2.47 -3.57
CA ASP A 405 -6.29 1.87 -2.45
C ASP A 405 -7.14 0.78 -1.77
N SER A 406 -6.56 -0.40 -1.53
CA SER A 406 -7.16 -1.42 -0.65
C SER A 406 -8.51 -1.96 -1.14
N LEU A 407 -8.63 -2.25 -2.44
CA LEU A 407 -9.87 -2.73 -3.09
C LEU A 407 -9.73 -4.19 -3.54
N TRP A 408 -10.76 -5.00 -3.28
CA TRP A 408 -10.87 -6.34 -3.88
C TRP A 408 -11.66 -6.25 -5.18
N ILE A 409 -10.98 -6.39 -6.31
CA ILE A 409 -11.57 -6.31 -7.65
C ILE A 409 -11.87 -7.71 -8.16
N ASP A 410 -13.16 -8.07 -8.15
CA ASP A 410 -13.66 -9.32 -8.72
C ASP A 410 -13.96 -9.13 -10.22
N GLY A 411 -13.16 -9.75 -11.08
CA GLY A 411 -13.33 -9.71 -12.52
C GLY A 411 -14.46 -10.58 -13.07
N GLY A 412 -15.13 -11.36 -12.22
CA GLY A 412 -16.32 -12.16 -12.55
C GLY A 412 -16.09 -13.28 -13.57
N SER A 413 -17.17 -13.99 -13.91
CA SER A 413 -17.21 -15.09 -14.90
C SER A 413 -17.44 -14.62 -16.34
N ASN A 414 -17.81 -13.35 -16.54
CA ASN A 414 -18.16 -12.85 -17.87
C ASN A 414 -16.96 -12.86 -18.82
N HIS A 415 -17.25 -13.11 -20.09
CA HIS A 415 -16.30 -13.00 -21.18
C HIS A 415 -16.05 -11.52 -21.44
N ILE A 416 -14.83 -11.08 -21.17
CA ILE A 416 -14.42 -9.70 -21.38
C ILE A 416 -13.57 -9.68 -22.66
N ASP A 417 -14.24 -9.53 -23.81
CA ASP A 417 -13.63 -9.56 -25.14
C ASP A 417 -13.06 -8.18 -25.51
N PHE A 418 -11.78 -7.96 -25.22
CA PHE A 418 -11.06 -6.80 -25.72
C PHE A 418 -10.31 -7.17 -27.01
N ASN A 419 -11.06 -7.26 -28.12
CA ASN A 419 -10.51 -7.57 -29.43
C ASN A 419 -9.93 -6.32 -30.12
N GLY A 420 -8.62 -6.34 -30.39
CA GLY A 420 -8.05 -5.89 -31.66
C GLY A 420 -7.16 -4.64 -31.65
N ASP A 421 -5.93 -4.82 -32.14
CA ASP A 421 -4.99 -3.78 -32.57
C ASP A 421 -5.67 -2.69 -33.43
N ASN A 422 -5.39 -1.43 -33.06
CA ASN A 422 -5.64 -0.19 -33.80
C ASN A 422 -7.10 0.26 -34.02
N ALA A 423 -7.35 1.45 -33.44
CA ALA A 423 -8.29 2.51 -33.81
C ALA A 423 -9.54 2.75 -32.93
N ASP A 424 -10.10 1.81 -32.14
CA ASP A 424 -11.32 2.10 -31.32
C ASP A 424 -11.60 1.16 -30.11
N GLY A 425 -10.66 0.97 -29.17
CA GLY A 425 -11.00 0.59 -27.77
C GLY A 425 -10.54 -0.78 -27.23
N ILE A 426 -9.32 -0.81 -26.68
CA ILE A 426 -9.00 -1.72 -25.57
C ILE A 426 -9.33 -0.95 -24.29
N VAL A 427 -10.09 -1.54 -23.37
CA VAL A 427 -10.45 -0.94 -22.08
C VAL A 427 -10.01 -1.91 -20.98
N GLY A 428 -9.41 -1.44 -19.89
CA GLY A 428 -9.15 -2.30 -18.72
C GLY A 428 -10.36 -2.31 -17.80
N LEU A 429 -10.45 -3.24 -16.84
CA LEU A 429 -11.38 -3.06 -15.71
C LEU A 429 -11.13 -1.71 -15.04
N ILE A 430 -9.85 -1.38 -14.88
CA ILE A 430 -9.36 -0.07 -14.51
C ILE A 430 -8.70 0.56 -15.75
N ASP A 431 -9.32 1.61 -16.27
CA ASP A 431 -8.86 2.36 -17.45
C ASP A 431 -8.19 3.66 -16.99
N LEU A 432 -6.85 3.65 -17.06
CA LEU A 432 -6.00 4.77 -16.68
C LEU A 432 -5.46 5.50 -17.91
N GLN A 433 -5.86 5.14 -19.13
CA GLN A 433 -5.20 5.59 -20.38
C GLN A 433 -5.08 7.11 -20.48
N LYS A 434 -6.09 7.84 -19.99
CA LYS A 434 -6.16 9.30 -19.99
C LYS A 434 -5.77 9.95 -18.67
N SER A 435 -5.37 9.17 -17.66
CA SER A 435 -4.95 9.68 -16.36
C SER A 435 -3.57 10.36 -16.41
N ASN A 436 -3.26 11.13 -15.37
CA ASN A 436 -1.95 11.72 -15.15
C ASN A 436 -1.43 11.27 -13.78
N ASN A 437 -0.47 10.35 -13.74
CA ASN A 437 0.15 9.87 -12.50
C ASN A 437 -0.84 9.18 -11.52
N ALA A 438 -1.84 8.46 -12.03
CA ALA A 438 -2.76 7.70 -11.18
C ALA A 438 -2.04 6.58 -10.40
N ILE A 439 -2.50 6.33 -9.18
CA ILE A 439 -1.93 5.32 -8.27
C ILE A 439 -2.95 4.20 -8.06
N VAL A 440 -2.51 2.94 -8.17
CA VAL A 440 -3.30 1.75 -7.80
C VAL A 440 -2.47 0.95 -6.82
N GLN A 441 -2.91 0.88 -5.56
CA GLN A 441 -2.14 0.27 -4.48
C GLN A 441 -2.95 -0.63 -3.57
N ASN A 442 -2.29 -1.63 -2.97
CA ASN A 442 -2.87 -2.52 -1.96
C ASN A 442 -4.14 -3.27 -2.43
N CYS A 443 -4.39 -3.39 -3.74
CA CYS A 443 -5.61 -3.99 -4.28
C CYS A 443 -5.41 -5.47 -4.65
N ARG A 444 -6.49 -6.23 -4.69
CA ARG A 444 -6.51 -7.64 -5.10
C ARG A 444 -7.40 -7.85 -6.32
N PHE A 445 -6.83 -8.28 -7.44
CA PHE A 445 -7.50 -8.49 -8.72
C PHE A 445 -7.63 -9.98 -9.03
N ILE A 446 -8.84 -10.52 -8.99
CA ILE A 446 -9.09 -11.96 -9.19
C ILE A 446 -9.91 -12.21 -10.47
N LYS A 447 -9.47 -13.17 -11.29
CA LYS A 447 -10.24 -13.70 -12.43
C LYS A 447 -10.39 -15.24 -12.34
N PRO A 448 -11.59 -15.76 -12.00
CA PRO A 448 -11.77 -17.18 -11.67
C PRO A 448 -11.81 -18.16 -12.88
N GLU A 449 -12.36 -17.75 -14.03
CA GLU A 449 -12.55 -18.59 -15.23
C GLU A 449 -11.50 -18.36 -16.34
N GLU A 450 -11.39 -19.29 -17.31
CA GLU A 450 -10.39 -19.27 -18.40
C GLU A 450 -10.37 -17.92 -19.16
N PRO A 451 -9.21 -17.22 -19.20
CA PRO A 451 -9.13 -15.81 -19.55
C PRO A 451 -8.88 -15.59 -21.05
N SER A 452 -9.89 -15.75 -21.89
CA SER A 452 -9.79 -15.25 -23.26
C SER A 452 -9.95 -13.72 -23.25
N GLN A 453 -8.84 -13.01 -23.47
CA GLN A 453 -8.74 -11.56 -23.76
C GLN A 453 -9.01 -10.53 -22.64
N SER A 454 -9.05 -10.93 -21.35
CA SER A 454 -9.29 -9.99 -20.23
C SER A 454 -8.08 -9.10 -19.85
N VAL A 455 -8.32 -7.81 -19.59
CA VAL A 455 -7.31 -6.84 -19.11
C VAL A 455 -7.72 -6.28 -17.74
N ALA A 456 -6.86 -6.42 -16.71
CA ALA A 456 -7.18 -5.88 -15.37
C ALA A 456 -6.97 -4.37 -15.33
N ILE A 457 -5.74 -3.91 -15.62
CA ILE A 457 -5.38 -2.50 -15.64
C ILE A 457 -4.87 -2.11 -17.02
N TYR A 458 -5.50 -1.10 -17.63
CA TYR A 458 -4.92 -0.37 -18.74
C TYR A 458 -4.21 0.87 -18.19
N ALA A 459 -2.90 0.78 -18.02
CA ALA A 459 -2.06 1.83 -17.44
C ALA A 459 -1.89 3.04 -18.38
N GLY A 460 -1.87 4.24 -17.78
CA GLY A 460 -1.69 5.50 -18.49
C GLY A 460 -0.38 6.20 -18.18
N LYS A 461 -0.31 7.48 -18.52
CA LYS A 461 0.88 8.30 -18.35
C LYS A 461 1.26 8.39 -16.86
N GLY A 462 2.47 7.92 -16.52
CA GLY A 462 3.03 8.09 -15.18
C GLY A 462 2.38 7.24 -14.09
N SER A 463 1.55 6.26 -14.45
CA SER A 463 0.81 5.45 -13.46
C SER A 463 1.75 4.67 -12.53
N LEU A 464 1.43 4.63 -11.24
CA LEU A 464 2.07 3.79 -10.23
C LEU A 464 1.13 2.66 -9.83
N ILE A 465 1.55 1.42 -10.03
CA ILE A 465 0.79 0.20 -9.70
C ILE A 465 1.64 -0.55 -8.69
N CYS A 466 1.30 -0.48 -7.40
CA CYS A 466 2.15 -1.02 -6.35
C CYS A 466 1.45 -1.88 -5.28
N ASN A 467 2.15 -2.88 -4.73
CA ASN A 467 1.63 -3.74 -3.66
C ASN A 467 0.25 -4.37 -3.96
N ASN A 468 -0.01 -4.75 -5.22
CA ASN A 468 -1.25 -5.39 -5.61
C ASN A 468 -1.06 -6.89 -5.83
N TYR A 469 -2.13 -7.67 -5.72
CA TYR A 469 -2.16 -9.08 -6.06
C TYR A 469 -3.03 -9.33 -7.29
N PHE A 470 -2.52 -10.03 -8.30
CA PHE A 470 -3.22 -10.36 -9.55
C PHE A 470 -3.26 -11.87 -9.76
N GLU A 471 -4.45 -12.40 -10.04
CA GLU A 471 -4.63 -13.82 -10.32
C GLU A 471 -5.53 -14.09 -11.52
N GLY A 472 -5.04 -14.88 -12.48
CA GLY A 472 -5.85 -15.48 -13.55
C GLY A 472 -6.15 -14.57 -14.77
N TRP A 473 -5.43 -13.45 -14.93
CA TRP A 473 -5.69 -12.48 -16.01
C TRP A 473 -4.98 -12.83 -17.33
N HIS A 474 -5.60 -12.49 -18.47
CA HIS A 474 -4.93 -12.59 -19.77
C HIS A 474 -3.85 -11.51 -19.93
N LYS A 475 -4.13 -10.28 -19.52
CA LYS A 475 -3.16 -9.21 -19.31
C LYS A 475 -3.46 -8.55 -17.95
N ALA A 476 -2.62 -8.72 -16.94
CA ALA A 476 -2.83 -8.05 -15.66
C ALA A 476 -2.61 -6.54 -15.79
N VAL A 477 -1.46 -6.12 -16.34
CA VAL A 477 -1.15 -4.72 -16.65
C VAL A 477 -0.85 -4.58 -18.13
N HIS A 478 -1.53 -3.66 -18.80
CA HIS A 478 -1.33 -3.38 -20.22
C HIS A 478 -1.21 -1.87 -20.48
N SER A 479 -0.36 -1.46 -21.41
CA SER A 479 -0.34 -0.09 -21.90
C SER A 479 0.17 0.01 -23.34
N GLU A 480 -0.51 0.83 -24.13
CA GLU A 480 -0.09 1.26 -25.48
C GLU A 480 -0.03 2.79 -25.58
N VAL A 481 -0.01 3.48 -24.43
CA VAL A 481 0.12 4.93 -24.38
C VAL A 481 1.55 5.28 -24.81
N GLN A 482 1.70 6.17 -25.80
CA GLN A 482 2.99 6.75 -26.16
C GLN A 482 3.26 7.94 -25.23
N SER A 483 4.16 7.76 -24.27
CA SER A 483 4.53 8.81 -23.33
C SER A 483 5.99 8.71 -22.93
N SER A 484 6.61 9.86 -22.65
CA SER A 484 7.93 9.93 -22.00
C SER A 484 7.85 9.68 -20.49
N SER A 485 6.66 9.74 -19.88
CA SER A 485 6.49 9.44 -18.46
C SER A 485 6.54 7.94 -18.21
N THR A 486 7.14 7.57 -17.07
CA THR A 486 7.38 6.19 -16.71
C THR A 486 6.19 5.56 -16.00
N ILE A 487 5.77 4.38 -16.45
CA ILE A 487 4.81 3.53 -15.75
C ILE A 487 5.58 2.67 -14.74
N SER A 488 5.21 2.77 -13.47
CA SER A 488 5.87 2.04 -12.39
C SER A 488 5.01 0.87 -11.91
N VAL A 489 5.54 -0.34 -11.94
CA VAL A 489 4.90 -1.56 -11.44
C VAL A 489 5.79 -2.11 -10.33
N MET A 490 5.40 -1.94 -9.07
CA MET A 490 6.26 -2.15 -7.90
C MET A 490 5.67 -3.11 -6.87
N ASP A 491 6.42 -4.07 -6.35
CA ASP A 491 6.02 -4.92 -5.22
C ASP A 491 4.68 -5.68 -5.40
N ASN A 492 4.29 -5.95 -6.65
CA ASN A 492 3.04 -6.67 -6.94
C ASN A 492 3.29 -8.18 -7.01
N VAL A 493 2.26 -8.97 -6.73
CA VAL A 493 2.25 -10.42 -6.89
C VAL A 493 1.37 -10.79 -8.08
N PHE A 494 1.93 -11.49 -9.05
CA PHE A 494 1.22 -11.98 -10.24
C PHE A 494 1.27 -13.50 -10.32
N ILE A 495 0.11 -14.14 -10.29
CA ILE A 495 0.00 -15.60 -10.30
C ILE A 495 -0.96 -16.04 -11.41
N ASN A 496 -0.48 -16.93 -12.26
CA ASN A 496 -1.29 -17.52 -13.33
C ASN A 496 -1.33 -19.05 -13.21
N LYS A 497 -2.37 -19.65 -13.79
CA LYS A 497 -2.54 -21.11 -13.79
C LYS A 497 -1.42 -21.78 -14.62
N PRO A 498 -0.77 -22.84 -14.10
CA PRO A 498 0.27 -23.56 -14.85
C PRO A 498 -0.25 -24.12 -16.18
N GLY A 499 0.60 -24.11 -17.22
CA GLY A 499 0.32 -24.75 -18.51
C GLY A 499 -0.45 -23.90 -19.53
N ILE A 500 -0.90 -22.70 -19.18
CA ILE A 500 -1.49 -21.74 -20.12
C ILE A 500 -0.38 -20.82 -20.64
N THR A 501 -0.06 -20.90 -21.93
CA THR A 501 1.12 -20.22 -22.47
C THR A 501 0.90 -18.77 -22.86
N ASP A 502 -0.32 -18.26 -22.97
CA ASP A 502 -0.60 -16.94 -23.56
C ASP A 502 -1.08 -15.88 -22.55
N LEU A 503 -0.76 -16.06 -21.26
CA LEU A 503 -1.10 -15.10 -20.22
C LEU A 503 0.06 -14.12 -19.97
N TYR A 504 -0.22 -12.83 -20.04
CA TYR A 504 0.72 -11.75 -19.77
C TYR A 504 0.49 -11.17 -18.37
N PHE A 505 1.56 -11.04 -17.60
CA PHE A 505 1.56 -10.23 -16.38
C PHE A 505 1.60 -8.75 -16.76
N VAL A 506 2.59 -8.39 -17.56
CA VAL A 506 2.81 -7.01 -18.01
C VAL A 506 3.03 -7.01 -19.52
N ASN A 507 2.25 -6.17 -20.20
CA ASN A 507 2.35 -5.93 -21.64
C ASN A 507 2.34 -4.44 -21.95
N ILE A 508 3.51 -3.81 -21.98
CA ILE A 508 3.68 -2.37 -22.22
C ILE A 508 4.43 -2.18 -23.53
N THR A 509 3.83 -1.46 -24.50
CA THR A 509 4.37 -1.41 -25.86
C THR A 509 5.02 -0.08 -26.26
N SER A 510 4.87 0.99 -25.45
CA SER A 510 5.15 2.35 -25.95
C SER A 510 5.47 3.45 -24.92
N SER A 511 5.47 3.16 -23.61
CA SER A 511 5.87 4.11 -22.55
C SER A 511 7.04 3.53 -21.76
N ASN A 512 7.92 4.37 -21.20
CA ASN A 512 8.97 3.92 -20.27
C ASN A 512 8.36 3.11 -19.12
N ALA A 513 9.06 2.09 -18.63
CA ALA A 513 8.53 1.22 -17.57
C ALA A 513 9.58 0.85 -16.50
N ILE A 514 9.15 0.82 -15.25
CA ILE A 514 9.92 0.27 -14.12
C ILE A 514 9.14 -0.93 -13.57
N LEU A 515 9.78 -2.10 -13.54
CA LEU A 515 9.31 -3.29 -12.83
C LEU A 515 10.24 -3.50 -11.64
N ASN A 516 9.79 -3.24 -10.42
CA ASN A 516 10.61 -3.37 -9.21
C ASN A 516 9.94 -4.27 -8.17
N GLY A 517 10.64 -5.23 -7.56
CA GLY A 517 10.12 -5.93 -6.36
C GLY A 517 8.95 -6.90 -6.61
N ASN A 518 8.54 -7.13 -7.86
CA ASN A 518 7.35 -7.92 -8.15
C ASN A 518 7.64 -9.43 -8.13
N MET A 519 6.63 -10.23 -7.82
CA MET A 519 6.65 -11.69 -7.98
C MET A 519 5.82 -12.12 -9.18
N PHE A 520 6.38 -12.89 -10.10
CA PHE A 520 5.75 -13.35 -11.32
C PHE A 520 5.80 -14.89 -11.41
N LYS A 521 4.64 -15.54 -11.46
CA LYS A 521 4.55 -17.02 -11.48
C LYS A 521 3.65 -17.54 -12.60
N ASN A 522 4.24 -18.30 -13.54
CA ASN A 522 3.58 -18.95 -14.70
C ASN A 522 2.99 -18.01 -15.78
N GLY A 523 3.80 -17.19 -16.46
CA GLY A 523 3.27 -16.28 -17.48
C GLY A 523 4.33 -15.53 -18.27
N LYS A 524 3.89 -14.53 -19.03
CA LYS A 524 4.74 -13.74 -19.93
C LYS A 524 4.85 -12.29 -19.50
N ILE A 525 6.03 -11.73 -19.67
CA ILE A 525 6.23 -10.28 -19.73
C ILE A 525 6.67 -9.96 -21.15
N SER A 526 6.01 -8.96 -21.74
CA SER A 526 6.39 -8.44 -23.04
C SER A 526 6.46 -6.93 -22.92
N ASN A 527 7.65 -6.39 -23.12
CA ASN A 527 7.84 -4.96 -23.00
C ASN A 527 8.67 -4.45 -24.18
N SER A 528 8.09 -3.51 -24.93
CA SER A 528 8.76 -2.79 -26.03
C SER A 528 8.93 -1.29 -25.75
N SER A 529 8.95 -0.92 -24.47
CA SER A 529 9.38 0.39 -24.00
C SER A 529 10.80 0.70 -24.47
N GLU A 530 11.08 1.96 -24.80
CA GLU A 530 12.45 2.40 -25.11
C GLU A 530 13.36 2.33 -23.89
N VAL A 531 12.83 2.67 -22.70
CA VAL A 531 13.50 2.52 -21.40
C VAL A 531 12.71 1.56 -20.52
N LEU A 532 13.36 0.50 -20.08
CA LEU A 532 12.81 -0.51 -19.20
C LEU A 532 13.84 -0.85 -18.11
N THR A 533 13.42 -0.69 -16.85
CA THR A 533 14.20 -1.11 -15.67
C THR A 533 13.47 -2.27 -15.01
N ILE A 534 14.17 -3.39 -14.78
CA ILE A 534 13.65 -4.60 -14.15
C ILE A 534 14.58 -4.94 -12.98
N THR A 535 14.12 -4.73 -11.75
CA THR A 535 14.95 -4.87 -10.56
C THR A 535 14.24 -5.58 -9.41
N LYS A 536 14.96 -6.37 -8.61
CA LYS A 536 14.41 -6.99 -7.38
C LYS A 536 13.16 -7.86 -7.60
N ASN A 537 12.90 -8.31 -8.83
CA ASN A 537 11.73 -9.13 -9.12
C ASN A 537 12.06 -10.61 -9.00
N VAL A 538 11.04 -11.41 -8.68
CA VAL A 538 11.09 -12.88 -8.72
C VAL A 538 10.31 -13.38 -9.92
N PHE A 539 10.96 -14.10 -10.81
CA PHE A 539 10.37 -14.76 -11.97
C PHE A 539 10.44 -16.28 -11.79
N GLU A 540 9.29 -16.93 -11.71
CA GLU A 540 9.16 -18.37 -11.59
C GLU A 540 8.35 -18.92 -12.76
N ASN A 541 8.96 -19.81 -13.55
CA ASN A 541 8.33 -20.38 -14.75
C ASN A 541 7.75 -19.32 -15.70
N ALA A 542 8.45 -18.19 -15.85
CA ALA A 542 8.03 -17.08 -16.66
C ALA A 542 8.78 -17.02 -18.01
N THR A 543 8.26 -16.24 -18.94
CA THR A 543 8.98 -15.84 -20.17
C THR A 543 9.06 -14.32 -20.22
N LEU A 544 10.28 -13.80 -20.33
CA LEU A 544 10.57 -12.37 -20.40
C LEU A 544 11.04 -12.01 -21.80
N ASN A 545 10.20 -11.28 -22.56
CA ASN A 545 10.50 -10.79 -23.89
C ASN A 545 10.91 -9.32 -23.85
N ILE A 546 12.14 -9.03 -24.25
CA ILE A 546 12.75 -7.70 -24.16
C ILE A 546 13.11 -7.21 -25.56
N TYR A 547 12.50 -6.11 -25.99
CA TYR A 547 12.63 -5.60 -27.36
C TYR A 547 13.62 -4.44 -27.51
N HIS A 548 13.96 -3.75 -26.43
CA HIS A 548 14.95 -2.66 -26.40
C HIS A 548 15.94 -2.87 -25.25
N PRO A 549 17.15 -2.27 -25.29
CA PRO A 549 18.10 -2.33 -24.19
C PRO A 549 17.42 -1.93 -22.88
N SER A 550 17.56 -2.77 -21.86
CA SER A 550 16.88 -2.63 -20.56
C SER A 550 17.90 -2.80 -19.44
N GLU A 551 17.68 -2.15 -18.31
CA GLU A 551 18.46 -2.40 -17.08
C GLU A 551 17.84 -3.58 -16.35
N ILE A 552 18.56 -4.70 -16.22
CA ILE A 552 18.04 -5.92 -15.61
C ILE A 552 19.05 -6.46 -14.61
N PHE A 553 18.84 -6.14 -13.33
CA PHE A 553 19.74 -6.53 -12.25
C PHE A 553 18.96 -6.81 -10.96
N GLU A 554 19.56 -7.51 -10.01
CA GLU A 554 18.95 -7.93 -8.75
C GLU A 554 17.65 -8.76 -8.89
N ASN A 555 17.43 -9.46 -9.99
CA ASN A 555 16.26 -10.33 -10.13
C ASN A 555 16.59 -11.79 -9.83
N VAL A 556 15.55 -12.54 -9.52
CA VAL A 556 15.57 -13.99 -9.30
C VAL A 556 14.90 -14.66 -10.49
N PHE A 557 15.65 -15.46 -11.24
CA PHE A 557 15.14 -16.21 -12.39
C PHE A 557 15.12 -17.71 -12.07
N ILE A 558 13.94 -18.26 -11.76
CA ILE A 558 13.73 -19.69 -11.50
C ILE A 558 13.01 -20.30 -12.69
N SER A 559 13.69 -21.17 -13.44
CA SER A 559 13.13 -21.80 -14.65
C SER A 559 12.51 -20.78 -15.62
N THR A 560 13.13 -19.60 -15.73
CA THR A 560 12.64 -18.48 -16.54
C THR A 560 13.37 -18.43 -17.88
N ILE A 561 12.63 -18.17 -18.95
CA ILE A 561 13.17 -17.96 -20.30
C ILE A 561 13.30 -16.45 -20.52
N VAL A 562 14.53 -15.97 -20.78
CA VAL A 562 14.77 -14.56 -21.15
C VAL A 562 15.12 -14.49 -22.64
N GLU A 563 14.29 -13.78 -23.41
CA GLU A 563 14.46 -13.62 -24.85
C GLU A 563 14.84 -12.17 -25.18
N ASN A 564 16.11 -11.96 -25.57
CA ASN A 564 16.53 -10.70 -26.17
C ASN A 564 16.04 -10.63 -27.63
N LYS A 565 14.98 -9.86 -27.84
CA LYS A 565 14.39 -9.51 -29.15
C LYS A 565 14.97 -8.22 -29.73
N SER A 566 15.80 -7.50 -28.97
CA SER A 566 16.46 -6.28 -29.43
C SER A 566 17.60 -6.58 -30.42
N THR A 567 18.08 -5.55 -31.10
CA THR A 567 19.30 -5.62 -31.95
C THR A 567 20.59 -5.46 -31.14
N GLY A 568 20.50 -5.04 -29.88
CA GLY A 568 21.63 -4.81 -28.99
C GLY A 568 21.97 -6.03 -28.12
N ILE A 569 23.09 -5.95 -27.41
CA ILE A 569 23.43 -6.92 -26.36
C ILE A 569 22.73 -6.49 -25.07
N LEU A 570 22.03 -7.43 -24.43
CA LEU A 570 21.31 -7.18 -23.19
C LEU A 570 22.18 -7.61 -22.00
N ASP A 571 22.38 -6.71 -21.04
CA ASP A 571 23.06 -7.06 -19.82
C ASP A 571 22.08 -7.66 -18.80
N VAL A 572 22.34 -8.90 -18.42
CA VAL A 572 21.64 -9.63 -17.36
C VAL A 572 22.62 -10.11 -16.29
N SER A 573 23.82 -9.51 -16.28
CA SER A 573 24.75 -9.63 -15.18
C SER A 573 24.16 -8.98 -13.93
N ALA A 574 24.49 -9.51 -12.76
CA ALA A 574 23.89 -9.18 -11.46
C ALA A 574 22.46 -9.70 -11.20
N ASN A 575 22.07 -10.85 -11.75
CA ASN A 575 20.83 -11.54 -11.36
C ASN A 575 21.13 -12.91 -10.75
N TYR A 576 20.23 -13.43 -9.91
CA TYR A 576 20.27 -14.82 -9.48
C TYR A 576 19.56 -15.71 -10.50
N TRP A 577 20.20 -16.82 -10.85
CA TRP A 577 19.66 -17.80 -11.78
C TRP A 577 19.49 -19.13 -11.04
N GLY A 578 18.25 -19.44 -10.67
CA GLY A 578 17.90 -20.65 -9.93
C GLY A 578 18.20 -21.91 -10.74
N GLY A 579 19.16 -22.70 -10.26
CA GLY A 579 19.61 -23.95 -10.89
C GLY A 579 21.03 -23.85 -11.47
N ASN A 580 21.29 -24.58 -12.56
CA ASN A 580 22.59 -24.54 -13.24
C ASN A 580 22.77 -23.23 -14.01
N LYS A 581 24.03 -22.79 -14.14
CA LYS A 581 24.42 -21.63 -14.95
C LYS A 581 23.71 -21.64 -16.31
N PRO A 582 22.97 -20.58 -16.67
CA PRO A 582 22.28 -20.55 -17.96
C PRO A 582 23.31 -20.49 -19.09
N THR A 583 23.16 -21.34 -20.09
CA THR A 583 23.96 -21.24 -21.33
C THR A 583 23.34 -20.15 -22.20
N LEU A 584 23.71 -18.89 -21.95
CA LEU A 584 23.25 -17.76 -22.75
C LEU A 584 24.20 -17.49 -23.93
N ASP A 585 23.62 -17.05 -25.05
CA ASP A 585 24.35 -16.63 -26.24
C ASP A 585 25.10 -15.32 -25.94
N THR A 586 26.42 -15.38 -25.79
CA THR A 586 27.27 -14.21 -25.51
C THR A 586 27.28 -13.16 -26.63
N SER A 587 26.72 -13.49 -27.81
CA SER A 587 26.49 -12.48 -28.87
C SER A 587 25.23 -11.64 -28.62
N LYS A 588 24.37 -12.06 -27.68
CA LYS A 588 23.11 -11.40 -27.32
C LYS A 588 23.02 -10.99 -25.85
N PHE A 589 23.81 -11.58 -24.96
CA PHE A 589 23.75 -11.33 -23.52
C PHE A 589 25.13 -11.08 -22.89
N ILE A 590 25.18 -10.15 -21.94
CA ILE A 590 26.26 -10.02 -20.94
C ILE A 590 25.76 -10.66 -19.64
N PHE A 591 26.61 -11.47 -19.00
CA PHE A 591 26.32 -12.14 -17.73
C PHE A 591 27.61 -12.30 -16.92
N ASP A 592 28.46 -11.27 -16.94
CA ASP A 592 29.80 -11.30 -16.36
C ASP A 592 29.81 -11.30 -14.82
N SER A 593 28.68 -11.03 -14.17
CA SER A 593 28.44 -11.23 -12.74
C SER A 593 27.06 -11.84 -12.52
N TRP A 594 26.85 -12.63 -11.47
CA TRP A 594 25.54 -13.18 -11.12
C TRP A 594 25.52 -13.63 -9.66
N PHE A 595 24.35 -13.56 -9.03
CA PHE A 595 24.17 -14.05 -7.67
C PHE A 595 24.05 -15.58 -7.69
N THR A 596 24.65 -16.25 -6.70
CA THR A 596 24.66 -17.72 -6.61
C THR A 596 23.81 -18.25 -5.47
N THR A 597 23.42 -17.39 -4.53
CA THR A 597 22.45 -17.73 -3.50
C THR A 597 21.28 -16.77 -3.57
N TYR A 598 20.12 -17.31 -3.24
CA TYR A 598 18.91 -16.54 -3.04
C TYR A 598 18.18 -17.21 -1.89
N ASP A 599 17.94 -16.44 -0.84
CA ASP A 599 17.20 -16.90 0.32
C ASP A 599 15.72 -16.60 0.08
N ASP A 600 14.94 -17.65 -0.11
CA ASP A 600 13.52 -17.55 -0.34
C ASP A 600 12.73 -17.00 0.85
N SER A 601 13.26 -17.10 2.07
CA SER A 601 12.61 -16.63 3.29
C SER A 601 12.80 -15.12 3.47
N THR A 602 14.03 -14.64 3.31
CA THR A 602 14.37 -13.21 3.43
C THR A 602 14.22 -12.44 2.12
N LYS A 603 14.01 -13.14 0.99
CA LYS A 603 14.01 -12.59 -0.37
C LYS A 603 15.30 -11.87 -0.74
N THR A 604 16.43 -12.30 -0.16
CA THR A 604 17.73 -11.66 -0.37
C THR A 604 18.58 -12.42 -1.37
N LEU A 605 19.39 -11.68 -2.12
CA LEU A 605 20.39 -12.23 -3.03
C LEU A 605 21.74 -12.28 -2.32
N GLY A 606 22.51 -13.35 -2.56
CA GLY A 606 23.85 -13.51 -2.01
C GLY A 606 24.79 -14.25 -2.95
N GLY A 607 26.05 -14.37 -2.52
CA GLY A 607 27.07 -15.12 -3.25
C GLY A 607 27.34 -14.58 -4.66
N LEU A 608 27.42 -13.25 -4.82
CA LEU A 608 27.74 -12.62 -6.10
C LEU A 608 29.07 -13.17 -6.65
N THR A 609 29.03 -13.69 -7.88
CA THR A 609 30.18 -14.30 -8.57
C THR A 609 30.49 -13.52 -9.84
N PHE A 610 31.77 -13.46 -10.23
CA PHE A 610 32.25 -12.77 -11.44
C PHE A 610 32.88 -13.75 -12.43
N LYS A 611 32.71 -13.52 -13.73
CA LYS A 611 33.23 -14.33 -14.83
C LYS A 611 34.76 -14.33 -14.91
N ASP A 612 35.40 -13.22 -14.54
CA ASP A 612 36.86 -13.04 -14.59
C ASP A 612 37.54 -13.18 -13.20
N ASN A 613 36.86 -13.77 -12.21
CA ASN A 613 37.32 -13.94 -10.82
C ASN A 613 37.76 -12.66 -10.06
N MET A 614 37.77 -11.48 -10.69
CA MET A 614 38.07 -10.21 -10.01
C MET A 614 36.84 -9.70 -9.26
N ALA A 615 36.59 -10.20 -8.05
CA ALA A 615 35.61 -9.59 -7.14
C ALA A 615 36.11 -8.24 -6.57
N GLN A 616 37.42 -8.02 -6.62
CA GLN A 616 38.11 -6.86 -6.05
C GLN A 616 38.94 -6.18 -7.13
N ILE A 617 38.89 -4.85 -7.13
CA ILE A 617 39.74 -3.96 -7.93
C ILE A 617 40.76 -3.31 -7.00
N PHE A 618 42.01 -3.22 -7.42
CA PHE A 618 43.08 -2.59 -6.65
C PHE A 618 43.57 -1.29 -7.31
N VAL A 619 43.82 -0.28 -6.48
CA VAL A 619 44.33 1.03 -6.90
C VAL A 619 45.58 1.38 -6.09
N ASP A 620 46.67 1.73 -6.75
CA ASP A 620 47.92 2.19 -6.12
C ASP A 620 48.55 3.32 -6.93
N CYS A 621 48.54 4.54 -6.38
CA CYS A 621 49.15 5.71 -7.03
C CYS A 621 50.67 5.59 -7.19
N ASN A 622 51.33 4.66 -6.49
CA ASN A 622 52.76 4.38 -6.60
C ASN A 622 53.11 3.36 -7.70
N SER A 623 52.11 2.77 -8.37
CA SER A 623 52.33 1.83 -9.48
C SER A 623 53.14 2.47 -10.62
N GLN A 624 53.96 1.69 -11.33
CA GLN A 624 54.82 2.24 -12.40
C GLN A 624 54.08 2.49 -13.72
N SER A 625 53.04 1.72 -14.03
CA SER A 625 52.21 1.82 -15.25
C SER A 625 50.72 1.76 -14.91
N GLU A 626 49.86 2.20 -15.84
CA GLU A 626 48.41 1.93 -15.75
C GLU A 626 48.21 0.42 -15.81
N GLY A 627 47.57 -0.12 -14.77
CA GLY A 627 47.34 -1.55 -14.60
C GLY A 627 45.98 -2.01 -15.14
N ASP A 628 45.61 -3.25 -14.84
CA ASP A 628 44.31 -3.85 -15.18
C ASP A 628 43.37 -3.99 -13.98
N GLY A 629 43.77 -3.43 -12.83
CA GLY A 629 42.99 -3.47 -11.59
C GLY A 629 43.17 -4.75 -10.77
N THR A 630 43.99 -5.71 -11.24
CA THR A 630 44.39 -6.86 -10.43
C THR A 630 45.33 -6.44 -9.29
N LYS A 631 45.47 -7.29 -8.27
CA LYS A 631 46.41 -7.05 -7.16
C LYS A 631 47.86 -6.89 -7.61
N ASP A 632 48.27 -7.63 -8.64
CA ASP A 632 49.64 -7.59 -9.17
C ASP A 632 49.86 -6.41 -10.14
N ASN A 633 48.79 -5.85 -10.69
CA ASN A 633 48.82 -4.77 -11.67
C ASN A 633 47.67 -3.78 -11.41
N PRO A 634 47.72 -3.02 -10.30
CA PRO A 634 46.64 -2.14 -9.88
C PRO A 634 46.49 -0.92 -10.79
N TYR A 635 45.28 -0.35 -10.82
CA TYR A 635 45.04 0.95 -11.45
C TYR A 635 45.80 2.06 -10.71
N LYS A 636 46.10 3.16 -11.40
CA LYS A 636 46.83 4.29 -10.79
C LYS A 636 45.92 5.27 -10.06
N THR A 637 44.69 5.43 -10.55
CA THR A 637 43.73 6.41 -10.05
C THR A 637 42.43 5.74 -9.67
N ILE A 638 41.75 6.34 -8.70
CA ILE A 638 40.41 5.92 -8.26
C ILE A 638 39.43 6.11 -9.42
N SER A 639 39.58 7.19 -10.19
CA SER A 639 38.76 7.49 -11.37
C SER A 639 38.85 6.39 -12.44
N GLU A 640 40.03 5.84 -12.69
CA GLU A 640 40.21 4.74 -13.65
C GLU A 640 39.54 3.46 -13.16
N ALA A 641 39.68 3.14 -11.87
CA ALA A 641 38.99 2.01 -11.26
C ALA A 641 37.47 2.14 -11.36
N LEU A 642 36.92 3.32 -11.07
CA LEU A 642 35.48 3.61 -11.21
C LEU A 642 35.00 3.52 -12.66
N SER A 643 35.83 3.83 -13.65
CA SER A 643 35.45 3.67 -15.06
C SER A 643 35.37 2.22 -15.52
N ASN A 644 35.96 1.29 -14.77
CA ASN A 644 36.01 -0.15 -15.05
C ASN A 644 35.25 -1.02 -14.03
N VAL A 645 34.69 -0.39 -12.98
CA VAL A 645 33.97 -1.11 -11.92
C VAL A 645 32.64 -1.65 -12.44
N LYS A 646 32.34 -2.88 -12.06
CA LYS A 646 31.07 -3.56 -12.33
C LYS A 646 30.23 -3.59 -11.06
N TYR A 647 28.94 -3.89 -11.25
CA TYR A 647 27.99 -4.06 -10.16
C TYR A 647 28.56 -4.90 -9.00
N GLY A 648 28.44 -4.40 -7.77
CA GLY A 648 28.79 -5.16 -6.56
C GLY A 648 30.29 -5.27 -6.24
N GLN A 649 31.18 -4.73 -7.08
CA GLN A 649 32.63 -4.86 -6.85
C GLN A 649 33.14 -3.91 -5.76
N VAL A 650 34.22 -4.34 -5.12
CA VAL A 650 34.94 -3.56 -4.10
C VAL A 650 36.24 -3.00 -4.70
N ILE A 651 36.46 -1.70 -4.56
CA ILE A 651 37.69 -1.01 -4.94
C ILE A 651 38.56 -0.81 -3.69
N HIS A 652 39.69 -1.50 -3.62
CA HIS A 652 40.70 -1.35 -2.58
C HIS A 652 41.75 -0.32 -3.02
N VAL A 653 41.86 0.77 -2.27
CA VAL A 653 42.79 1.88 -2.52
C VAL A 653 43.94 1.81 -1.53
N ALA A 654 45.15 1.64 -2.05
CA ALA A 654 46.37 1.56 -1.26
C ALA A 654 46.66 2.88 -0.51
N ALA A 655 47.58 2.80 0.45
CA ALA A 655 48.09 3.97 1.15
C ALA A 655 48.89 4.88 0.19
N GLY A 656 48.65 6.19 0.26
CA GLY A 656 49.25 7.14 -0.67
C GLY A 656 48.46 8.45 -0.75
N THR A 657 49.06 9.46 -1.39
CA THR A 657 48.39 10.74 -1.68
C THR A 657 47.88 10.73 -3.11
N TYR A 658 46.56 10.80 -3.25
CA TYR A 658 45.84 10.83 -4.52
C TYR A 658 45.46 12.28 -4.82
N ASP A 659 46.20 12.90 -5.74
CA ASP A 659 45.95 14.26 -6.21
C ASP A 659 45.08 14.24 -7.48
N GLU A 660 43.89 13.70 -7.33
CA GLU A 660 42.87 13.61 -8.38
C GLU A 660 41.53 14.12 -7.85
N GLU A 661 40.70 14.69 -8.73
CA GLU A 661 39.28 14.90 -8.46
C GLU A 661 38.53 13.65 -8.93
N VAL A 662 37.93 12.92 -8.00
CA VAL A 662 37.18 11.70 -8.34
C VAL A 662 35.77 12.11 -8.74
N LEU A 663 35.55 12.18 -10.05
CA LEU A 663 34.27 12.58 -10.63
C LEU A 663 33.46 11.35 -11.06
N ILE A 664 32.36 11.09 -10.37
CA ILE A 664 31.40 10.03 -10.73
C ILE A 664 30.35 10.64 -11.64
N THR A 665 30.44 10.30 -12.93
CA THR A 665 29.49 10.73 -13.98
C THR A 665 28.80 9.57 -14.67
N SER A 666 29.35 8.36 -14.54
CA SER A 666 28.77 7.12 -15.02
C SER A 666 27.90 6.46 -13.95
N GLU A 667 27.09 5.51 -14.40
CA GLU A 667 26.30 4.66 -13.53
C GLU A 667 27.19 3.77 -12.65
N ILE A 668 26.87 3.70 -11.36
CA ILE A 668 27.48 2.76 -10.42
C ILE A 668 26.40 2.14 -9.52
N ARG A 669 26.53 0.84 -9.24
CA ARG A 669 25.58 0.08 -8.42
C ARG A 669 26.27 -0.84 -7.43
N ASN A 670 25.93 -0.71 -6.15
CA ASN A 670 26.47 -1.50 -5.04
C ASN A 670 28.01 -1.54 -5.02
N VAL A 671 28.64 -0.39 -5.24
CA VAL A 671 30.10 -0.26 -5.27
C VAL A 671 30.60 0.20 -3.91
N THR A 672 31.62 -0.49 -3.39
CA THR A 672 32.31 -0.08 -2.16
C THR A 672 33.72 0.37 -2.48
N ILE A 673 34.12 1.54 -1.98
CA ILE A 673 35.47 2.08 -2.11
C ILE A 673 36.12 2.10 -0.72
N LEU A 674 37.18 1.31 -0.56
CA LEU A 674 37.89 1.13 0.69
C LEU A 674 39.29 1.74 0.61
N GLY A 675 39.53 2.78 1.40
CA GLY A 675 40.86 3.27 1.69
C GLY A 675 41.60 2.34 2.64
N SER A 676 42.91 2.53 2.74
CA SER A 676 43.79 1.73 3.60
C SER A 676 43.52 1.84 5.11
N ASN A 677 42.71 2.81 5.55
CA ASN A 677 42.24 2.93 6.93
C ASN A 677 40.80 2.41 7.13
N SER A 678 40.27 1.61 6.20
CA SER A 678 38.88 1.12 6.27
C SER A 678 38.54 0.45 7.60
N GLU A 679 39.49 -0.28 8.21
CA GLU A 679 39.29 -0.96 9.50
C GLU A 679 39.88 -0.21 10.72
N ASN A 680 40.42 0.99 10.53
CA ASN A 680 40.95 1.80 11.63
C ASN A 680 39.93 2.88 12.00
N ASP A 681 39.64 3.04 13.29
CA ASP A 681 38.70 4.07 13.76
C ASP A 681 39.17 5.49 13.42
N ALA A 682 38.35 6.23 12.68
CA ALA A 682 38.58 7.63 12.31
C ALA A 682 38.76 8.54 13.51
N ASN A 683 38.23 8.20 14.68
CA ASN A 683 38.40 8.97 15.92
C ASN A 683 39.51 8.38 16.83
N GLY A 684 40.04 7.22 16.47
CA GLY A 684 40.95 6.43 17.29
C GLY A 684 42.43 6.71 17.07
N LYS A 685 43.23 6.18 18.01
CA LYS A 685 44.71 6.22 17.96
C LYS A 685 45.31 5.26 16.93
N THR A 686 44.50 4.33 16.41
CA THR A 686 44.91 3.30 15.44
C THR A 686 44.95 3.81 14.00
N TRP A 687 44.41 5.01 13.72
CA TRP A 687 44.41 5.60 12.38
C TRP A 687 45.83 5.83 11.83
N ASN A 688 46.13 5.25 10.68
CA ASN A 688 47.40 5.44 10.00
C ASN A 688 47.44 6.79 9.28
N GLN A 689 48.25 7.72 9.78
CA GLN A 689 48.43 9.07 9.19
C GLN A 689 49.04 9.07 7.78
N SER A 690 49.65 7.96 7.36
CA SER A 690 50.16 7.75 5.99
C SER A 690 49.25 6.85 5.16
N GLY A 691 47.97 6.75 5.53
CA GLY A 691 46.96 5.98 4.81
C GLY A 691 46.57 6.61 3.47
N THR A 692 45.33 6.39 3.06
CA THR A 692 44.82 6.86 1.77
C THR A 692 44.34 8.31 1.91
N ILE A 693 45.08 9.25 1.35
CA ILE A 693 44.82 10.69 1.43
C ILE A 693 44.31 11.17 0.07
N LEU A 694 43.12 11.78 0.03
CA LEU A 694 42.52 12.35 -1.18
C LEU A 694 42.42 13.87 -1.06
N THR A 695 43.06 14.61 -1.98
CA THR A 695 43.23 16.06 -1.86
C THR A 695 42.24 16.90 -2.65
N ASN A 696 41.51 16.33 -3.63
CA ASN A 696 40.52 17.06 -4.42
C ASN A 696 39.10 16.46 -4.33
N GLY A 697 38.86 15.62 -3.32
CA GLY A 697 37.52 15.14 -2.97
C GLY A 697 36.89 14.18 -3.97
N ILE A 698 35.64 13.82 -3.68
CA ILE A 698 34.78 13.02 -4.56
C ILE A 698 33.56 13.87 -4.90
N SER A 699 33.24 13.96 -6.19
CA SER A 699 32.06 14.66 -6.67
C SER A 699 31.16 13.75 -7.50
N ILE A 700 29.86 13.78 -7.21
CA ILE A 700 28.82 13.16 -8.02
C ILE A 700 28.03 14.29 -8.67
N THR A 701 28.04 14.36 -9.99
CA THR A 701 27.33 15.41 -10.73
C THR A 701 26.37 14.79 -11.71
N THR A 702 25.07 15.07 -11.55
CA THR A 702 24.07 14.68 -12.53
C THR A 702 24.10 15.71 -13.68
N HIS A 703 24.65 15.34 -14.84
CA HIS A 703 24.70 16.23 -15.99
C HIS A 703 23.35 16.26 -16.72
N GLY A 704 22.59 17.34 -16.59
CA GLY A 704 21.35 17.54 -17.35
C GLY A 704 21.09 18.99 -17.72
N THR A 705 21.42 19.39 -18.95
CA THR A 705 20.49 20.24 -19.71
C THR A 705 19.52 19.30 -20.43
N HIS A 706 18.41 19.80 -20.99
CA HIS A 706 17.45 19.02 -21.82
C HIS A 706 18.08 18.26 -23.02
N GLU A 707 19.40 18.30 -23.20
CA GLU A 707 20.15 17.74 -24.32
C GLU A 707 20.98 16.49 -23.97
N ASN A 708 21.15 16.14 -22.68
CA ASN A 708 21.91 14.94 -22.28
C ASN A 708 20.97 13.74 -22.04
N LEU A 709 21.10 12.71 -22.87
CA LEU A 709 20.18 11.56 -22.95
C LEU A 709 20.42 10.46 -21.90
N ASN A 710 21.55 10.49 -21.17
CA ASN A 710 21.92 9.44 -20.22
C ASN A 710 21.87 9.97 -18.76
N PRO A 711 20.89 9.57 -17.94
CA PRO A 711 20.83 9.94 -16.52
C PRO A 711 22.02 9.35 -15.76
N THR A 712 22.61 10.11 -14.84
CA THR A 712 23.59 9.56 -13.88
C THR A 712 22.82 8.83 -12.77
N ILE A 713 23.03 7.51 -12.65
CA ILE A 713 22.41 6.67 -11.62
C ILE A 713 23.48 6.18 -10.66
N VAL A 714 23.34 6.53 -9.38
CA VAL A 714 24.21 6.05 -8.30
C VAL A 714 23.35 5.39 -7.25
N ASP A 715 23.47 4.08 -7.09
CA ASP A 715 22.67 3.31 -6.15
C ASP A 715 23.56 2.37 -5.33
N GLY A 716 23.67 2.58 -4.02
CA GLY A 716 24.49 1.72 -3.16
C GLY A 716 25.98 2.04 -3.26
N LEU A 717 26.37 3.29 -3.00
CA LEU A 717 27.77 3.70 -2.93
C LEU A 717 28.23 3.75 -1.48
N THR A 718 29.29 3.01 -1.14
CA THR A 718 29.93 3.07 0.18
C THR A 718 31.36 3.58 0.08
N ILE A 719 31.74 4.54 0.93
CA ILE A 719 33.10 5.10 1.02
C ILE A 719 33.61 4.98 2.47
N LYS A 720 34.75 4.31 2.66
CA LYS A 720 35.32 4.02 3.98
C LYS A 720 36.85 4.17 4.02
N GLY A 721 37.39 4.73 5.11
CA GLY A 721 38.83 4.67 5.40
C GLY A 721 39.72 5.69 4.68
N PHE A 722 39.19 6.85 4.32
CA PHE A 722 39.93 7.93 3.64
C PHE A 722 40.25 9.12 4.54
N ASP A 723 41.38 9.76 4.30
CA ASP A 723 41.72 11.12 4.76
C ASP A 723 41.42 12.13 3.62
N PHE A 724 40.30 12.83 3.70
CA PHE A 724 39.96 13.94 2.82
C PHE A 724 40.64 15.24 3.28
N LYS A 725 41.28 15.94 2.33
CA LYS A 725 41.96 17.23 2.52
C LYS A 725 41.49 18.21 1.45
N ASN A 726 41.43 19.51 1.78
CA ASN A 726 41.00 20.62 0.93
C ASN A 726 39.54 20.54 0.44
N LYS A 727 39.13 19.43 -0.16
CA LYS A 727 37.77 19.15 -0.64
C LYS A 727 37.22 17.87 -0.03
N GLY A 728 35.92 17.86 0.23
CA GLY A 728 35.22 16.74 0.85
C GLY A 728 34.48 15.86 -0.14
N PHE A 729 33.30 15.39 0.26
CA PHE A 729 32.38 14.64 -0.58
C PHE A 729 31.20 15.54 -0.97
N VAL A 730 30.95 15.68 -2.27
CA VAL A 730 29.91 16.59 -2.78
C VAL A 730 29.02 15.89 -3.81
N ILE A 731 27.71 15.98 -3.63
CA ILE A 731 26.72 15.62 -4.65
C ILE A 731 26.08 16.90 -5.15
N VAL A 732 25.98 17.05 -6.47
CA VAL A 732 25.31 18.17 -7.13
C VAL A 732 24.25 17.65 -8.09
N GLY A 733 22.97 17.93 -7.78
CA GLY A 733 21.83 17.47 -8.60
C GLY A 733 20.66 18.45 -8.59
N TRP A 734 20.50 19.21 -9.68
CA TRP A 734 19.51 20.31 -9.74
C TRP A 734 18.31 20.04 -10.66
N TRP A 735 18.40 19.07 -11.57
CA TRP A 735 17.41 18.81 -12.62
C TRP A 735 16.93 17.36 -12.54
N GLU A 736 15.67 17.08 -12.93
CA GLU A 736 15.04 15.75 -13.01
C GLU A 736 15.71 14.81 -14.04
N ASN A 737 17.01 14.54 -13.90
CA ASN A 737 17.76 13.67 -14.78
C ASN A 737 18.84 12.92 -14.00
N GLY A 738 18.49 11.72 -13.52
CA GLY A 738 19.34 10.90 -12.67
C GLY A 738 18.58 10.35 -11.46
N SER A 739 19.23 9.47 -10.72
CA SER A 739 18.76 9.00 -9.41
C SER A 739 19.96 8.72 -8.53
N ILE A 740 19.87 9.10 -7.25
CA ILE A 740 20.92 8.88 -6.26
C ILE A 740 20.29 8.26 -5.04
N SER A 741 20.70 7.05 -4.70
CA SER A 741 20.16 6.29 -3.58
C SER A 741 21.20 5.46 -2.83
N ASN A 742 20.89 5.14 -1.57
CA ASN A 742 21.66 4.26 -0.70
C ASN A 742 23.13 4.67 -0.58
N ILE A 743 23.36 5.92 -0.17
CA ILE A 743 24.71 6.49 -0.04
C ILE A 743 25.21 6.29 1.39
N THR A 744 26.36 5.63 1.55
CA THR A 744 27.02 5.42 2.84
C THR A 744 28.40 6.06 2.87
N ILE A 745 28.60 6.99 3.81
CA ILE A 745 29.90 7.63 4.07
C ILE A 745 30.26 7.29 5.50
N GLU A 746 31.20 6.37 5.68
CA GLU A 746 31.52 5.81 6.99
C GLU A 746 33.01 5.77 7.31
N ASN A 747 33.38 6.01 8.56
CA ASN A 747 34.76 5.84 9.03
C ASN A 747 35.82 6.58 8.18
N ASN A 748 35.55 7.86 7.86
CA ASN A 748 36.49 8.73 7.13
C ASN A 748 36.91 9.93 7.99
N ARG A 749 38.02 10.56 7.62
CA ARG A 749 38.48 11.84 8.18
C ARG A 749 38.36 12.95 7.14
N PHE A 750 37.57 13.97 7.43
CA PHE A 750 37.49 15.21 6.66
C PHE A 750 38.16 16.31 7.47
N THR A 751 39.34 16.75 7.03
CA THR A 751 40.16 17.66 7.86
C THR A 751 40.71 18.81 7.03
N GLY A 752 40.46 20.04 7.48
CA GLY A 752 40.91 21.25 6.76
C GLY A 752 40.26 21.36 5.39
N ILE A 753 38.93 21.18 5.32
CA ILE A 753 38.17 21.34 4.09
C ILE A 753 37.89 22.83 3.88
N ASP A 754 38.33 23.37 2.73
CA ASP A 754 38.15 24.77 2.33
C ASP A 754 37.70 24.81 0.87
N ASP A 755 36.44 24.43 0.65
CA ASP A 755 35.79 24.35 -0.67
C ASP A 755 34.67 25.39 -0.80
N GLY A 756 34.97 26.63 -0.41
CA GLY A 756 34.00 27.72 -0.38
C GLY A 756 32.88 27.47 0.64
N ASN A 757 31.63 27.49 0.18
CA ASN A 757 30.47 27.20 1.03
C ASN A 757 30.11 25.71 1.08
N ASN A 758 30.89 24.84 0.43
CA ASN A 758 30.63 23.40 0.52
C ASN A 758 30.98 22.86 1.90
N ALA A 759 30.08 22.06 2.45
CA ALA A 759 30.32 21.30 3.66
C ALA A 759 31.38 20.20 3.42
N ALA A 760 31.88 19.59 4.49
CA ALA A 760 32.76 18.42 4.39
C ALA A 760 32.06 17.25 3.68
N ILE A 761 30.78 17.05 4.00
CA ILE A 761 29.86 16.17 3.30
C ILE A 761 28.67 17.03 2.86
N HIS A 762 28.49 17.20 1.56
CA HIS A 762 27.51 18.10 1.00
C HIS A 762 26.63 17.43 -0.07
N PHE A 763 25.35 17.24 0.26
CA PHE A 763 24.32 16.86 -0.70
C PHE A 763 23.59 18.11 -1.18
N ASN A 764 24.05 18.67 -2.30
CA ASN A 764 23.51 19.88 -2.89
C ASN A 764 22.52 19.53 -4.01
N THR A 765 21.32 19.14 -3.60
CA THR A 765 20.26 18.66 -4.49
C THR A 765 18.97 19.46 -4.39
N SER A 766 18.24 19.56 -5.50
CA SER A 766 16.85 20.06 -5.53
C SER A 766 15.89 19.02 -4.94
N SER A 767 14.68 19.42 -4.56
CA SER A 767 13.66 18.51 -4.01
C SER A 767 13.28 17.39 -4.98
N GLN A 768 13.35 17.65 -6.28
CA GLN A 768 13.14 16.67 -7.36
C GLN A 768 14.26 15.62 -7.44
N MET A 769 15.48 15.99 -7.03
CA MET A 769 16.67 15.13 -6.98
C MET A 769 17.04 14.76 -5.54
N ALA A 770 16.05 14.75 -4.65
CA ALA A 770 16.22 14.33 -3.27
C ALA A 770 16.86 12.94 -3.22
N VAL A 771 17.96 12.84 -2.47
CA VAL A 771 18.70 11.59 -2.35
C VAL A 771 17.93 10.62 -1.47
N ASP A 772 17.77 9.39 -1.95
CA ASP A 772 16.99 8.35 -1.27
C ASP A 772 17.89 7.50 -0.39
N ASN A 773 17.66 7.52 0.92
CA ASN A 773 18.47 6.85 1.93
C ASN A 773 19.93 7.33 2.01
N ILE A 774 20.29 7.94 3.14
CA ILE A 774 21.64 8.44 3.42
C ILE A 774 22.11 7.90 4.77
N THR A 775 23.30 7.32 4.80
CA THR A 775 23.98 6.92 6.05
C THR A 775 25.33 7.64 6.16
N ILE A 776 25.50 8.44 7.20
CA ILE A 776 26.76 9.12 7.51
C ILE A 776 27.17 8.71 8.93
N LYS A 777 28.19 7.87 9.07
CA LYS A 777 28.54 7.34 10.39
C LYS A 777 30.03 7.24 10.71
N TYR A 778 30.37 7.43 11.98
CA TYR A 778 31.73 7.23 12.50
C TYR A 778 32.81 8.06 11.79
N ASN A 779 32.45 9.21 11.20
CA ASN A 779 33.42 10.10 10.55
C ASN A 779 34.01 11.11 11.56
N LEU A 780 35.27 11.49 11.36
CA LEU A 780 35.87 12.67 11.96
C LEU A 780 35.78 13.83 10.97
N ILE A 781 35.14 14.92 11.34
CA ILE A 781 34.98 16.13 10.53
C ILE A 781 35.54 17.30 11.34
N GLU A 782 36.67 17.87 10.91
CA GLU A 782 37.40 18.85 11.70
C GLU A 782 37.90 20.02 10.84
N ASN A 783 37.75 21.24 11.35
CA ASN A 783 38.27 22.48 10.76
C ASN A 783 37.71 22.70 9.34
N ILE A 784 36.40 22.98 9.29
CA ILE A 784 35.65 23.08 8.02
C ILE A 784 35.34 24.54 7.73
N GLY A 785 35.92 25.05 6.65
CA GLY A 785 35.76 26.41 6.17
C GLY A 785 36.95 27.32 6.46
N SER A 786 36.79 28.54 5.97
CA SER A 786 37.76 29.62 6.08
C SER A 786 37.01 30.94 6.26
N TYR A 787 37.71 31.96 6.77
CA TYR A 787 37.09 33.25 7.11
C TYR A 787 36.37 33.88 5.91
N GLY A 788 35.07 34.16 6.06
CA GLY A 788 34.22 34.74 5.03
C GLY A 788 33.34 33.73 4.28
N ASN A 789 33.54 32.43 4.50
CA ASN A 789 32.64 31.37 4.06
C ASN A 789 31.89 30.80 5.28
N SER A 790 30.73 30.19 5.06
CA SER A 790 29.93 29.60 6.13
C SER A 790 29.53 28.15 5.83
N PRO A 791 30.49 27.23 5.59
CA PRO A 791 30.19 25.82 5.37
C PRO A 791 29.81 25.11 6.68
N SER A 792 28.91 24.13 6.55
CA SER A 792 28.55 23.23 7.65
C SER A 792 29.49 22.01 7.68
N GLY A 793 29.44 21.20 8.74
CA GLY A 793 30.11 19.89 8.75
C GLY A 793 29.43 18.93 7.76
N ILE A 794 28.14 18.71 7.98
CA ILE A 794 27.25 17.92 7.11
C ILE A 794 26.12 18.84 6.62
N SER A 795 25.87 18.84 5.32
CA SER A 795 24.79 19.60 4.69
C SER A 795 24.00 18.73 3.72
N ILE A 796 22.71 18.55 4.00
CA ILE A 796 21.77 17.84 3.13
C ILE A 796 20.67 18.82 2.70
N SER A 797 20.66 19.20 1.42
CA SER A 797 19.71 20.18 0.89
C SER A 797 18.33 19.61 0.58
N SER A 798 18.26 18.33 0.16
CA SER A 798 17.02 17.60 -0.10
C SER A 798 17.24 16.10 0.07
N ALA A 799 16.36 15.42 0.80
CA ALA A 799 16.43 13.98 1.04
C ALA A 799 15.03 13.34 1.06
N LYS A 800 15.00 12.02 0.88
CA LYS A 800 13.80 11.20 1.10
C LYS A 800 14.24 9.83 1.65
N GLY A 801 13.30 9.06 2.17
CA GLY A 801 13.62 7.79 2.79
C GLY A 801 14.36 7.96 4.12
N THR A 802 15.25 7.02 4.45
CA THR A 802 15.90 6.95 5.76
C THR A 802 17.24 7.70 5.78
N VAL A 803 17.35 8.72 6.62
CA VAL A 803 18.59 9.47 6.86
C VAL A 803 19.11 9.14 8.26
N ILE A 804 20.30 8.54 8.32
CA ILE A 804 21.00 8.18 9.57
C ILE A 804 22.30 8.97 9.66
N ILE A 805 22.45 9.74 10.74
CA ILE A 805 23.68 10.46 11.07
C ILE A 805 24.13 10.00 12.45
N GLU A 806 25.17 9.17 12.50
CA GLU A 806 25.51 8.41 13.70
C GLU A 806 26.99 8.42 14.07
N GLY A 807 27.34 8.62 15.35
CA GLY A 807 28.72 8.37 15.80
C GLY A 807 29.77 9.32 15.21
N ASN A 808 29.38 10.43 14.58
CA ASN A 808 30.32 11.35 13.94
C ASN A 808 30.89 12.34 14.96
N TRP A 809 32.18 12.68 14.81
CA TRP A 809 32.85 13.72 15.57
C TRP A 809 33.01 14.96 14.70
N ILE A 810 32.26 16.01 14.99
CA ILE A 810 32.21 17.22 14.16
C ILE A 810 32.72 18.40 14.98
N LYS A 811 33.87 18.95 14.59
CA LYS A 811 34.60 19.98 15.35
C LYS A 811 34.99 21.17 14.50
N ASN A 812 34.88 22.37 15.08
CA ASN A 812 35.34 23.63 14.48
C ASN A 812 34.76 23.86 13.07
N THR A 813 33.43 23.85 12.96
CA THR A 813 32.74 24.22 11.72
C THR A 813 32.45 25.71 11.71
N TYR A 814 32.62 26.37 10.57
CA TYR A 814 32.40 27.82 10.41
C TYR A 814 30.90 28.20 10.30
N HIS A 815 29.99 27.23 10.30
CA HIS A 815 28.55 27.51 10.37
C HIS A 815 27.83 26.45 11.20
N ASN A 816 27.04 25.56 10.59
CA ASN A 816 26.33 24.52 11.34
C ASN A 816 27.19 23.25 11.50
N SER A 817 26.93 22.43 12.52
CA SER A 817 27.50 21.07 12.53
C SER A 817 26.76 20.18 11.54
N ILE A 818 25.44 20.07 11.69
CA ILE A 818 24.57 19.27 10.84
C ILE A 818 23.38 20.12 10.40
N GLN A 819 23.10 20.12 9.10
CA GLN A 819 21.87 20.70 8.55
C GLN A 819 21.20 19.76 7.55
N VAL A 820 19.87 19.66 7.63
CA VAL A 820 19.03 18.84 6.75
C VAL A 820 17.81 19.66 6.34
N PHE A 821 17.60 19.80 5.03
CA PHE A 821 16.48 20.55 4.45
C PHE A 821 15.64 19.67 3.51
N ASN A 822 14.39 20.09 3.29
CA ASN A 822 13.47 19.54 2.28
C ASN A 822 13.39 18.00 2.33
N GLN A 823 13.10 17.45 3.50
CA GLN A 823 12.83 16.02 3.62
C GLN A 823 11.32 15.77 3.59
N SER A 824 10.84 15.16 2.51
CA SER A 824 9.41 14.99 2.23
C SER A 824 8.81 13.68 2.75
N SER A 825 9.64 12.72 3.16
CA SER A 825 9.21 11.39 3.59
C SER A 825 10.34 10.61 4.27
N GLY A 826 9.97 9.54 4.97
CA GLY A 826 10.89 8.57 5.57
C GLY A 826 11.25 8.88 7.03
N LYS A 827 12.51 8.68 7.42
CA LYS A 827 12.96 8.82 8.82
C LYS A 827 14.21 9.67 8.89
N LEU A 828 14.35 10.46 9.96
CA LEU A 828 15.60 11.16 10.29
C LEU A 828 16.04 10.76 11.71
N MET A 829 17.17 10.05 11.79
CA MET A 829 17.77 9.60 13.04
C MET A 829 19.17 10.19 13.19
N ILE A 830 19.37 10.91 14.29
CA ILE A 830 20.65 11.54 14.62
C ILE A 830 21.08 11.08 16.00
N GLN A 831 22.08 10.21 16.09
CA GLN A 831 22.45 9.58 17.36
C GLN A 831 23.96 9.48 17.60
N ASN A 832 24.36 9.47 18.87
CA ASN A 832 25.75 9.20 19.28
C ASN A 832 26.81 10.14 18.65
N ASN A 833 26.43 11.32 18.14
CA ASN A 833 27.39 12.25 17.55
C ASN A 833 27.99 13.16 18.62
N HIS A 834 29.25 13.54 18.43
CA HIS A 834 29.94 14.55 19.23
C HIS A 834 30.12 15.83 18.42
N LEU A 835 29.43 16.90 18.82
CA LEU A 835 29.46 18.19 18.14
C LEU A 835 30.18 19.22 19.00
N GLU A 836 31.32 19.70 18.53
CA GLU A 836 32.16 20.65 19.22
C GLU A 836 32.32 21.94 18.40
N ASN A 837 32.03 23.07 19.03
CA ASN A 837 32.44 24.37 18.53
C ASN A 837 31.97 24.67 17.08
N TRP A 838 30.69 24.40 16.80
CA TRP A 838 30.01 24.94 15.61
C TRP A 838 30.04 26.46 15.62
N ASP A 839 29.84 27.12 14.48
CA ASP A 839 29.94 28.58 14.34
C ASP A 839 31.25 29.10 14.96
N TYR A 840 32.35 28.47 14.54
CA TYR A 840 33.68 28.68 15.11
C TYR A 840 34.21 30.09 14.90
N ASP A 841 33.91 30.68 13.74
CA ASP A 841 34.29 32.04 13.39
C ASP A 841 33.36 33.10 14.00
N GLN A 842 32.25 32.67 14.63
CA GLN A 842 31.25 33.53 15.27
C GLN A 842 30.63 34.53 14.29
N ALA A 843 30.42 34.09 13.05
CA ALA A 843 29.93 34.92 11.97
C ALA A 843 28.72 34.27 11.28
N ASN A 844 27.76 35.09 10.86
CA ASN A 844 26.56 34.65 10.12
C ASN A 844 25.61 33.69 10.88
N GLY A 845 25.91 33.38 12.15
CA GLY A 845 25.05 32.64 13.09
C GLY A 845 24.83 31.18 12.67
N GLY A 846 25.54 30.24 13.29
CA GLY A 846 25.46 28.80 13.04
C GLY A 846 24.91 27.99 14.21
N ARG A 847 24.53 26.73 13.99
CA ARG A 847 23.88 25.86 14.99
C ARG A 847 24.52 24.48 15.07
N ALA A 848 24.32 23.78 16.18
CA ALA A 848 24.59 22.34 16.20
C ALA A 848 23.67 21.61 15.19
N PHE A 849 22.37 21.89 15.23
CA PHE A 849 21.38 21.39 14.28
C PHE A 849 20.56 22.49 13.62
N ARG A 850 20.33 22.34 12.31
CA ARG A 850 19.42 23.17 11.54
C ARG A 850 18.53 22.33 10.63
N PHE A 851 17.22 22.45 10.81
CA PHE A 851 16.20 21.75 10.03
C PHE A 851 15.25 22.74 9.37
N GLU A 852 14.98 22.57 8.07
CA GLU A 852 14.06 23.45 7.33
C GLU A 852 13.23 22.65 6.33
N TYR A 853 11.94 23.00 6.21
CA TYR A 853 11.01 22.32 5.30
C TYR A 853 10.97 20.80 5.52
N MET A 854 10.81 20.40 6.78
CA MET A 854 10.65 19.00 7.17
C MET A 854 9.17 18.63 7.11
N ASP A 855 8.88 17.57 6.35
CA ASP A 855 7.55 16.96 6.26
C ASP A 855 7.65 15.51 6.75
N LEU A 856 7.94 15.38 8.05
CA LEU A 856 8.07 14.12 8.76
C LEU A 856 7.16 14.14 9.99
N ASP A 857 6.64 12.97 10.36
CA ASP A 857 5.90 12.81 11.63
C ASP A 857 6.82 13.09 12.83
N GLU A 858 8.02 12.52 12.84
CA GLU A 858 8.97 12.60 13.94
C GLU A 858 10.45 12.67 13.47
N ILE A 859 11.26 13.49 14.14
CA ILE A 859 12.73 13.48 14.07
C ILE A 859 13.29 12.96 15.41
N LYS A 860 14.16 11.96 15.37
CA LYS A 860 14.78 11.38 16.59
C LYS A 860 16.22 11.84 16.76
N ILE A 861 16.51 12.46 17.91
CA ILE A 861 17.83 12.98 18.26
C ILE A 861 18.18 12.51 19.68
N TYR A 862 19.13 11.59 19.85
CA TYR A 862 19.45 11.04 21.17
C TYR A 862 20.92 10.63 21.28
N LEU A 863 21.45 10.59 22.51
CA LEU A 863 22.84 10.20 22.83
C LEU A 863 23.92 11.05 22.18
N ASN A 864 23.57 12.23 21.67
CA ASN A 864 24.55 13.15 21.15
C ASN A 864 25.19 13.95 22.29
N SER A 865 26.44 14.37 22.11
CA SER A 865 27.16 15.25 23.03
C SER A 865 27.48 16.58 22.36
N PHE A 866 27.14 17.68 23.03
CA PHE A 866 27.37 19.05 22.54
C PHE A 866 28.38 19.76 23.43
N GLN A 867 29.37 20.40 22.83
CA GLN A 867 30.34 21.24 23.52
C GLN A 867 30.56 22.54 22.75
N LYS A 868 30.07 23.66 23.28
CA LYS A 868 30.33 25.00 22.73
C LYS A 868 31.28 25.74 23.65
N VAL A 869 32.38 26.25 23.10
CA VAL A 869 33.48 26.86 23.88
C VAL A 869 33.06 28.18 24.56
N LYS A 870 32.11 28.93 23.98
CA LYS A 870 31.48 30.11 24.58
C LYS A 870 30.02 30.27 24.12
N LEU A 871 29.13 30.51 25.07
CA LEU A 871 27.73 30.94 24.87
C LEU A 871 27.57 32.29 25.56
N ASP A 872 28.05 33.37 24.94
CA ASP A 872 27.85 34.72 25.50
C ASP A 872 26.49 35.25 25.03
N GLY A 873 25.67 35.75 25.96
CA GLY A 873 24.22 36.03 25.80
C GLY A 873 23.79 37.12 24.81
N ASP A 874 24.69 37.61 23.95
CA ASP A 874 24.34 38.45 22.78
C ASP A 874 24.22 37.62 21.49
N ASP A 875 24.54 36.31 21.56
CA ASP A 875 24.67 35.39 20.43
C ASP A 875 23.35 34.66 20.11
N LEU A 876 22.24 35.41 20.03
CA LEU A 876 20.92 34.89 19.65
C LEU A 876 20.89 34.18 18.28
N GLY A 877 21.97 34.28 17.50
CA GLY A 877 22.15 33.57 16.23
C GLY A 877 22.74 32.15 16.35
N SER A 878 23.44 31.85 17.46
CA SER A 878 24.23 30.64 17.68
C SER A 878 23.50 29.65 18.61
N THR A 879 22.40 29.06 18.13
CA THR A 879 21.53 28.15 18.90
C THR A 879 21.97 26.69 18.81
N TYR A 880 21.48 25.84 19.71
CA TYR A 880 21.76 24.39 19.63
C TYR A 880 20.91 23.75 18.53
N LEU A 881 19.62 24.02 18.53
CA LEU A 881 18.68 23.49 17.55
C LEU A 881 17.86 24.64 16.97
N LYS A 882 17.73 24.63 15.64
CA LYS A 882 16.79 25.48 14.91
C LYS A 882 15.94 24.63 13.98
N ILE A 883 14.61 24.75 14.08
CA ILE A 883 13.65 24.22 13.11
C ILE A 883 12.74 25.34 12.59
N THR A 884 12.60 25.43 11.27
CA THR A 884 11.76 26.46 10.63
C THR A 884 10.97 25.89 9.45
N TYR A 885 9.83 26.52 9.14
CA TYR A 885 8.94 26.13 8.04
C TYR A 885 8.52 24.64 8.06
N SER A 886 8.34 24.08 9.26
CA SER A 886 8.04 22.67 9.48
C SER A 886 6.95 22.54 10.53
N ASN A 887 6.16 21.47 10.47
CA ASN A 887 5.16 21.09 11.47
C ASN A 887 5.46 19.67 11.99
N THR A 888 6.69 19.46 12.45
CA THR A 888 7.23 18.13 12.80
C THR A 888 7.44 18.02 14.30
N HIS A 889 7.24 16.82 14.85
CA HIS A 889 7.61 16.51 16.22
C HIS A 889 9.11 16.16 16.31
N ILE A 890 9.85 16.77 17.24
CA ILE A 890 11.26 16.43 17.50
C ILE A 890 11.35 15.77 18.86
N SER A 891 11.75 14.50 18.88
CA SER A 891 12.12 13.78 20.10
C SER A 891 13.62 13.91 20.32
N ALA A 892 14.01 14.82 21.23
CA ALA A 892 15.41 15.19 21.51
C ALA A 892 15.88 14.79 22.92
N SER A 893 15.34 13.69 23.44
CA SER A 893 15.66 13.16 24.78
C SER A 893 16.99 12.39 24.81
N GLY A 894 17.62 12.29 25.99
CA GLY A 894 18.82 11.49 26.20
C GLY A 894 20.09 12.05 25.56
N ASN A 895 20.22 13.37 25.39
CA ASN A 895 21.45 14.01 24.88
C ASN A 895 22.23 14.72 26.00
N TYR A 896 23.52 14.96 25.81
CA TYR A 896 24.36 15.80 26.69
C TYR A 896 24.49 17.23 26.14
N TRP A 897 23.81 18.20 26.78
CA TRP A 897 23.72 19.59 26.33
C TRP A 897 24.79 20.51 26.93
N ASN A 898 26.06 20.12 26.87
CA ASN A 898 27.17 20.87 27.48
C ASN A 898 26.98 21.13 28.99
N GLY A 899 26.34 20.19 29.69
CA GLY A 899 26.00 20.30 31.12
C GLY A 899 24.87 21.27 31.44
N MET A 900 24.18 21.82 30.43
CA MET A 900 23.01 22.70 30.63
C MET A 900 21.72 21.89 30.71
N ASN A 901 20.77 22.38 31.51
CA ASN A 901 19.41 21.86 31.50
C ASN A 901 18.70 22.39 30.23
N PRO A 902 18.26 21.52 29.30
CA PRO A 902 17.59 21.91 28.07
C PRO A 902 16.13 22.35 28.24
N THR A 903 15.52 22.13 29.41
CA THR A 903 14.09 22.36 29.64
C THR A 903 13.77 23.70 30.31
N VAL A 904 14.79 24.49 30.65
CA VAL A 904 14.60 25.85 31.15
C VAL A 904 14.21 26.78 30.00
N ASP A 905 13.25 27.69 30.24
CA ASP A 905 12.72 28.65 29.24
C ASP A 905 13.79 29.49 28.49
N THR A 906 15.01 29.55 29.02
CA THR A 906 16.14 30.29 28.45
C THR A 906 17.09 29.42 27.61
N PHE A 907 16.79 28.13 27.41
CA PHE A 907 17.63 27.25 26.63
C PHE A 907 17.58 27.64 25.13
N PRO A 908 18.73 27.78 24.45
CA PRO A 908 18.82 28.30 23.08
C PRO A 908 18.34 27.28 22.02
N ILE A 909 17.02 27.09 21.95
CA ILE A 909 16.30 26.39 20.89
C ILE A 909 15.40 27.38 20.18
N LEU A 910 15.36 27.32 18.85
CA LEU A 910 14.44 28.10 18.04
C LEU A 910 13.51 27.15 17.28
N SER A 911 12.21 27.23 17.57
CA SER A 911 11.15 26.53 16.82
C SER A 911 10.19 27.56 16.23
N GLU A 912 10.00 27.53 14.91
CA GLU A 912 9.00 28.34 14.20
C GLU A 912 7.89 27.42 13.63
N CYS A 913 6.65 27.91 13.56
CA CYS A 913 5.44 27.14 13.21
C CYS A 913 5.15 25.99 14.19
N GLU A 914 4.06 25.23 13.98
CA GLU A 914 3.42 24.32 14.95
C GLU A 914 4.28 23.08 15.35
N SER A 915 5.57 23.08 15.02
CA SER A 915 6.54 22.05 15.43
C SER A 915 6.68 21.99 16.95
N THR A 916 6.69 20.77 17.48
CA THR A 916 6.86 20.49 18.91
C THR A 916 8.22 19.87 19.17
N ILE A 917 8.85 20.23 20.29
CA ILE A 917 10.14 19.67 20.70
C ILE A 917 9.96 19.06 22.09
N GLU A 918 10.30 17.78 22.19
CA GLU A 918 10.18 16.99 23.41
C GLU A 918 11.56 16.60 23.92
N ILE A 919 11.85 16.98 25.16
CA ILE A 919 13.09 16.68 25.88
C ILE A 919 12.72 16.24 27.29
N ASN A 920 12.56 14.93 27.49
CA ASN A 920 12.14 14.35 28.78
C ASN A 920 13.32 13.98 29.68
N SER A 921 14.49 13.77 29.09
CA SER A 921 15.72 13.39 29.80
C SER A 921 16.95 13.97 29.12
N TRP A 922 18.02 14.18 29.89
CA TRP A 922 19.31 14.61 29.36
C TRP A 922 20.47 14.13 30.23
N TYR A 923 21.64 13.95 29.63
CA TYR A 923 22.87 13.63 30.35
C TYR A 923 23.53 14.90 30.87
N THR A 924 24.01 14.87 32.10
CA THR A 924 24.70 16.00 32.76
C THR A 924 26.21 15.92 32.68
N GLN A 925 26.76 14.77 32.28
CA GLN A 925 28.19 14.52 32.17
C GLN A 925 28.53 13.85 30.85
N TYR A 926 29.70 14.18 30.33
CA TYR A 926 30.29 13.61 29.14
C TYR A 926 31.79 13.48 29.35
N ASP A 927 32.33 12.29 29.12
CA ASP A 927 33.77 12.03 29.11
C ASP A 927 34.28 12.08 27.66
N PRO A 928 35.08 13.09 27.28
CA PRO A 928 35.59 13.23 25.92
C PRO A 928 36.68 12.22 25.54
N GLU A 929 37.30 11.52 26.51
CA GLU A 929 38.32 10.51 26.21
C GLU A 929 37.70 9.15 25.82
N SER A 930 36.60 8.79 26.48
CA SER A 930 35.85 7.54 26.22
C SER A 930 34.58 7.77 25.38
N ASN A 931 34.25 9.04 25.08
CA ASN A 931 32.98 9.50 24.50
C ASN A 931 31.73 9.00 25.26
N THR A 932 31.83 8.69 26.55
CA THR A 932 30.70 8.15 27.32
C THR A 932 29.84 9.26 27.92
N LEU A 933 28.52 9.09 27.88
CA LEU A 933 27.55 9.94 28.56
C LEU A 933 27.22 9.37 29.95
N SER A 934 27.04 10.24 30.94
CA SER A 934 26.62 9.81 32.28
C SER A 934 25.82 10.89 33.02
N GLY A 935 25.18 10.50 34.12
CA GLY A 935 24.35 11.40 34.93
C GLY A 935 23.06 11.80 34.21
N LEU A 936 22.28 10.82 33.73
CA LEU A 936 20.97 11.04 33.12
C LEU A 936 19.98 11.63 34.13
N GLU A 937 19.44 12.81 33.86
CA GLU A 937 18.43 13.48 34.66
C GLU A 937 17.06 13.48 33.92
N PRO A 938 15.94 13.15 34.59
CA PRO A 938 14.57 13.25 34.05
C PRO A 938 13.85 14.56 34.43
N ASP A 939 12.94 15.06 33.59
CA ASP A 939 12.25 16.35 33.82
C ASP A 939 10.84 16.28 34.45
N ILE A 940 10.28 15.11 34.81
CA ILE A 940 8.91 15.02 35.38
C ILE A 940 8.85 14.12 36.63
N PRO A 941 8.24 14.56 37.75
CA PRO A 941 7.92 13.68 38.87
C PRO A 941 6.74 12.77 38.51
N GLY A 942 7.01 11.48 38.25
CA GLY A 942 5.99 10.43 38.27
C GLY A 942 5.76 9.63 36.99
N VAL A 943 6.53 9.89 35.92
CA VAL A 943 6.56 9.01 34.73
C VAL A 943 8.03 8.72 34.44
N VAL A 944 8.43 7.46 34.58
CA VAL A 944 9.70 6.95 34.02
C VAL A 944 9.33 6.49 32.61
N PRO A 945 9.82 7.15 31.54
CA PRO A 945 9.72 6.58 30.20
C PRO A 945 10.56 5.30 30.17
N ASP A 946 10.12 4.27 29.43
CA ASP A 946 11.02 3.19 29.03
C ASP A 946 12.24 3.84 28.38
N VAL A 947 13.38 3.76 29.06
CA VAL A 947 14.66 4.18 28.53
C VAL A 947 14.99 3.11 27.48
N PRO A 948 15.07 3.45 26.18
CA PRO A 948 15.66 2.53 25.22
C PRO A 948 17.03 2.11 25.75
N ASP A 949 17.34 0.82 25.69
CA ASP A 949 18.58 0.26 26.24
C ASP A 949 19.74 1.21 26.00
N THR A 950 20.49 1.47 27.08
CA THR A 950 21.63 2.39 27.06
C THR A 950 22.56 1.93 25.94
N PRO A 951 22.78 2.69 24.87
CA PRO A 951 23.72 2.24 23.86
C PRO A 951 25.08 2.33 24.52
N THR A 952 25.63 1.16 24.80
CA THR A 952 27.06 1.04 24.86
C THR A 952 27.56 1.52 23.51
N PHE A 953 28.69 2.21 23.53
CA PHE A 953 29.56 2.22 22.37
C PHE A 953 29.53 0.83 21.72
N PRO A 954 29.56 0.68 20.39
CA PRO A 954 30.32 -0.47 19.91
C PRO A 954 31.67 -0.27 20.60
N ASP A 955 31.99 -1.13 21.57
CA ASP A 955 33.39 -1.42 21.83
C ASP A 955 34.01 -1.46 20.45
N VAL A 956 35.08 -0.65 20.23
CA VAL A 956 35.97 -0.69 19.06
C VAL A 956 35.66 -2.00 18.41
N PRO A 957 35.01 -2.10 17.22
CA PRO A 957 34.65 -3.40 16.69
C PRO A 957 35.90 -4.17 16.93
N ASP A 958 35.83 -5.15 17.86
CA ASP A 958 36.95 -6.03 18.00
C ASP A 958 37.03 -6.44 16.56
N VAL A 959 38.19 -6.14 16.00
CA VAL A 959 38.42 -6.29 14.59
C VAL A 959 37.73 -7.65 14.28
N PRO A 960 37.31 -7.99 13.07
CA PRO A 960 37.85 -9.27 12.68
C PRO A 960 39.39 -9.10 12.81
N VAL A 961 39.96 -9.13 14.05
CA VAL A 961 40.99 -10.06 14.44
C VAL A 961 40.36 -11.22 13.77
N THR A 962 40.84 -11.51 12.57
CA THR A 962 40.39 -12.65 11.80
C THR A 962 40.29 -13.71 12.88
N PRO A 963 39.09 -14.04 13.41
CA PRO A 963 38.94 -14.39 14.83
C PRO A 963 39.96 -15.45 15.03
N GLU A 964 41.06 -15.19 15.76
CA GLU A 964 42.34 -15.87 15.50
C GLU A 964 41.99 -17.33 15.35
N VAL A 965 41.90 -17.85 14.09
CA VAL A 965 40.95 -18.95 13.77
C VAL A 965 41.19 -19.99 14.81
N PRO A 966 40.28 -20.22 15.79
CA PRO A 966 40.68 -20.72 17.09
C PRO A 966 41.55 -21.92 16.85
N VAL A 967 42.85 -21.75 17.08
CA VAL A 967 43.81 -22.70 16.53
C VAL A 967 43.72 -23.89 17.46
N PRO A 968 43.29 -25.07 16.96
CA PRO A 968 43.27 -26.25 17.81
C PRO A 968 44.65 -26.44 18.45
N ASP A 969 44.67 -26.79 19.74
CA ASP A 969 45.91 -27.15 20.40
C ASP A 969 46.54 -28.43 19.79
N GLU A 970 47.68 -28.88 20.33
CA GLU A 970 48.35 -30.10 19.85
C GLU A 970 47.49 -31.38 19.90
N ASN A 971 46.32 -31.33 20.55
CA ASN A 971 45.36 -32.43 20.69
C ASN A 971 44.03 -32.17 19.96
N GLY A 972 43.89 -31.05 19.23
CA GLY A 972 42.65 -30.71 18.53
C GLY A 972 41.59 -30.01 19.38
N ASN A 973 41.91 -29.54 20.59
CA ASN A 973 40.96 -28.84 21.47
C ASN A 973 40.96 -27.32 21.19
N ILE A 974 39.75 -26.74 21.16
CA ILE A 974 39.52 -25.30 21.09
C ILE A 974 38.82 -24.84 22.37
N ASP A 975 39.38 -23.82 23.03
CA ASP A 975 38.70 -23.14 24.13
C ASP A 975 37.92 -21.93 23.59
N ILE A 976 36.61 -21.91 23.79
CA ILE A 976 35.69 -20.86 23.35
C ILE A 976 35.32 -19.98 24.54
N GLU A 977 35.71 -18.71 24.46
CA GLU A 977 35.25 -17.66 25.35
C GLU A 977 34.24 -16.77 24.59
N ILE A 978 33.00 -16.77 25.05
CA ILE A 978 31.91 -15.97 24.48
C ILE A 978 31.73 -14.74 25.39
N PRO A 979 31.95 -13.51 24.90
CA PRO A 979 31.62 -12.30 25.64
C PRO A 979 30.14 -12.27 26.02
N LYS A 980 29.81 -11.73 27.20
CA LYS A 980 28.42 -11.65 27.68
C LYS A 980 27.49 -10.90 26.71
N SER A 981 28.02 -9.88 26.04
CA SER A 981 27.30 -9.10 25.01
C SER A 981 26.90 -9.93 23.79
N ASP A 982 27.68 -10.96 23.45
CA ASP A 982 27.41 -11.80 22.27
C ASP A 982 26.39 -12.89 22.58
N ILE A 983 26.22 -13.26 23.85
CA ILE A 983 25.19 -14.21 24.29
C ILE A 983 23.79 -13.64 24.06
N ASP A 984 23.59 -12.34 24.34
CA ASP A 984 22.35 -11.63 24.04
C ASP A 984 22.01 -11.75 22.54
N LYS A 985 22.98 -11.39 21.70
CA LYS A 985 22.85 -11.43 20.24
C LYS A 985 22.60 -12.83 19.70
N ILE A 986 23.34 -13.84 20.15
CA ILE A 986 23.23 -15.23 19.69
C ILE A 986 21.80 -15.77 19.95
N VAL A 987 21.20 -15.41 21.09
CA VAL A 987 19.82 -15.80 21.39
C VAL A 987 18.81 -14.96 20.60
N ASP A 988 18.99 -13.63 20.53
CA ASP A 988 18.07 -12.73 19.82
C ASP A 988 18.03 -13.00 18.30
N ASP A 989 19.17 -13.33 17.69
CA ASP A 989 19.26 -13.73 16.28
C ASP A 989 18.51 -15.05 16.03
N ALA A 990 18.59 -16.01 16.96
CA ALA A 990 17.86 -17.27 16.88
C ALA A 990 16.34 -17.07 17.00
N VAL A 991 15.90 -16.21 17.94
CA VAL A 991 14.48 -15.86 18.13
C VAL A 991 13.94 -15.09 16.94
N SER A 992 14.66 -14.08 16.46
CA SER A 992 14.24 -13.21 15.35
C SER A 992 14.18 -13.96 14.01
N SER A 993 15.02 -14.99 13.83
CA SER A 993 15.00 -15.86 12.65
C SER A 993 13.93 -16.97 12.72
N GLY A 994 13.24 -17.12 13.86
CA GLY A 994 12.25 -18.18 14.08
C GLY A 994 12.85 -19.59 14.19
N SER A 995 14.13 -19.71 14.56
CA SER A 995 14.80 -21.00 14.79
C SER A 995 14.34 -21.64 16.09
N GLU A 996 14.18 -22.98 16.14
CA GLU A 996 13.88 -23.71 17.39
C GLU A 996 15.14 -24.00 18.25
N SER A 997 16.31 -23.64 17.75
CA SER A 997 17.62 -23.92 18.38
C SER A 997 18.58 -22.73 18.30
N VAL A 998 19.44 -22.61 19.31
CA VAL A 998 20.52 -21.62 19.36
C VAL A 998 21.85 -22.27 19.04
N THR A 999 22.62 -21.74 18.07
CA THR A 999 23.98 -22.23 17.82
C THR A 999 24.95 -21.51 18.73
N ILE A 1000 25.50 -22.22 19.73
CA ILE A 1000 26.44 -21.66 20.72
C ILE A 1000 27.76 -21.30 20.04
N THR A 1001 28.24 -22.17 19.16
CA THR A 1001 29.47 -21.97 18.38
C THR A 1001 29.48 -22.87 17.15
N ASP A 1002 30.09 -22.37 16.08
CA ASP A 1002 30.24 -23.07 14.81
C ASP A 1002 31.73 -23.09 14.40
N VAL A 1003 32.37 -24.25 14.58
CA VAL A 1003 33.77 -24.49 14.19
C VAL A 1003 33.87 -25.57 13.11
N SER A 1004 32.80 -25.80 12.33
CA SER A 1004 32.76 -26.86 11.32
C SER A 1004 33.78 -26.68 10.19
N ASP A 1005 34.17 -25.44 9.91
CA ASP A 1005 35.07 -25.09 8.81
C ASP A 1005 36.55 -25.01 9.23
N ILE A 1006 36.88 -25.36 10.47
CA ILE A 1006 38.26 -25.35 11.01
C ILE A 1006 38.85 -26.76 10.94
N GLU A 1007 39.94 -26.95 10.18
CA GLU A 1007 40.63 -28.24 10.08
C GLU A 1007 41.25 -28.68 11.43
N ASP A 1008 41.34 -29.99 11.67
CA ASP A 1008 41.97 -30.62 12.83
C ASP A 1008 41.31 -30.36 14.21
N VAL A 1009 40.07 -29.86 14.26
CA VAL A 1009 39.30 -29.70 15.51
C VAL A 1009 38.64 -31.02 15.92
N SER A 1010 38.94 -31.47 17.13
CA SER A 1010 38.37 -32.68 17.73
C SER A 1010 37.41 -32.37 18.89
N SER A 1011 37.58 -31.24 19.56
CA SER A 1011 36.76 -30.85 20.70
C SER A 1011 36.69 -29.34 20.93
N VAL A 1012 35.61 -28.92 21.60
CA VAL A 1012 35.33 -27.53 21.97
C VAL A 1012 35.04 -27.45 23.45
N THR A 1013 35.71 -26.53 24.16
CA THR A 1013 35.53 -26.26 25.59
C THR A 1013 34.86 -24.91 25.79
N ILE A 1014 33.75 -24.88 26.53
CA ILE A 1014 32.92 -23.68 26.75
C ILE A 1014 32.81 -23.42 28.26
N GLY A 1015 32.97 -22.16 28.66
CA GLY A 1015 32.82 -21.72 30.04
C GLY A 1015 31.42 -21.98 30.61
N LYS A 1016 31.36 -22.46 31.86
CA LYS A 1016 30.09 -22.73 32.58
C LYS A 1016 29.24 -21.46 32.71
N GLU A 1017 29.86 -20.31 32.94
CA GLU A 1017 29.15 -19.02 33.05
C GLU A 1017 28.40 -18.71 31.75
N ASN A 1018 29.04 -18.88 30.59
CA ASN A 1018 28.44 -18.62 29.29
C ASN A 1018 27.28 -19.59 29.00
N LEU A 1019 27.46 -20.88 29.30
CA LEU A 1019 26.41 -21.87 29.15
C LEU A 1019 25.21 -21.61 30.09
N GLN A 1020 25.47 -21.06 31.29
CA GLN A 1020 24.42 -20.68 32.23
C GLN A 1020 23.64 -19.46 31.75
N GLU A 1021 24.31 -18.43 31.22
CA GLU A 1021 23.64 -17.24 30.67
C GLU A 1021 22.79 -17.59 29.43
N ILE A 1022 23.31 -18.44 28.55
CA ILE A 1022 22.54 -18.97 27.41
C ILE A 1022 21.32 -19.75 27.92
N LEU A 1023 21.50 -20.63 28.92
CA LEU A 1023 20.41 -21.39 29.52
C LEU A 1023 19.33 -20.47 30.11
N ASP A 1024 19.71 -19.44 30.87
CA ASP A 1024 18.77 -18.52 31.51
C ASP A 1024 17.91 -17.79 30.47
N LYS A 1025 18.48 -17.44 29.32
CA LYS A 1025 17.75 -16.82 28.21
C LYS A 1025 16.84 -17.76 27.44
N ILE A 1026 17.31 -18.96 27.07
CA ILE A 1026 16.47 -19.94 26.36
C ILE A 1026 15.39 -20.56 27.27
N VAL A 1027 15.50 -20.40 28.59
CA VAL A 1027 14.43 -20.73 29.54
C VAL A 1027 13.39 -19.59 29.60
N ALA A 1028 13.81 -18.34 29.40
CA ALA A 1028 12.90 -17.19 29.34
C ALA A 1028 12.11 -17.11 28.02
N ASP A 1029 12.60 -17.76 26.96
CA ASP A 1029 11.95 -17.82 25.65
C ASP A 1029 11.40 -19.23 25.33
N ASP A 1030 10.09 -19.33 25.06
CA ASP A 1030 9.43 -20.61 24.78
C ASP A 1030 9.68 -21.14 23.35
N SER A 1031 10.18 -20.31 22.43
CA SER A 1031 10.47 -20.69 21.04
C SER A 1031 11.75 -21.50 20.88
N ILE A 1032 12.71 -21.33 21.80
CA ILE A 1032 13.99 -22.05 21.78
C ILE A 1032 13.93 -23.30 22.68
N SER A 1033 14.35 -24.43 22.13
CA SER A 1033 14.32 -25.73 22.81
C SER A 1033 15.69 -26.38 22.99
N GLU A 1034 16.65 -26.06 22.12
CA GLU A 1034 17.95 -26.73 22.04
C GLU A 1034 19.11 -25.74 21.88
N ALA A 1035 20.28 -26.11 22.39
CA ALA A 1035 21.53 -25.41 22.18
C ALA A 1035 22.51 -26.32 21.41
N VAL A 1036 23.10 -25.79 20.34
CA VAL A 1036 23.84 -26.56 19.32
C VAL A 1036 25.31 -26.16 19.28
N VAL A 1037 26.19 -27.15 19.21
CA VAL A 1037 27.63 -26.96 18.95
C VAL A 1037 27.99 -27.72 17.67
N LYS A 1038 28.63 -27.05 16.72
CA LYS A 1038 29.02 -27.65 15.43
C LYS A 1038 30.55 -27.79 15.35
N LEU A 1039 31.01 -29.00 15.06
CA LEU A 1039 32.41 -29.38 14.85
C LEU A 1039 32.59 -29.95 13.43
N PRO A 1040 33.82 -30.09 12.91
CA PRO A 1040 34.06 -30.60 11.55
C PRO A 1040 33.47 -31.99 11.30
N GLU A 1041 33.58 -32.87 12.30
CA GLU A 1041 33.09 -34.25 12.22
C GLU A 1041 31.62 -34.40 12.63
N GLY A 1042 30.92 -33.29 12.91
CA GLY A 1042 29.48 -33.28 13.21
C GLY A 1042 29.05 -32.29 14.29
N SER A 1043 27.74 -32.23 14.52
CA SER A 1043 27.13 -31.34 15.50
C SER A 1043 26.44 -32.09 16.64
N VAL A 1044 26.33 -31.43 17.78
CA VAL A 1044 25.63 -31.91 18.97
C VAL A 1044 24.60 -30.88 19.41
N SER A 1045 23.33 -31.27 19.43
CA SER A 1045 22.23 -30.49 19.97
C SER A 1045 21.86 -30.98 21.37
N ILE A 1046 21.80 -30.05 22.32
CA ILE A 1046 21.56 -30.29 23.73
C ILE A 1046 20.28 -29.56 24.13
N GLY A 1047 19.22 -30.30 24.47
CA GLY A 1047 17.97 -29.71 24.94
C GLY A 1047 18.19 -28.90 26.23
N LYS A 1048 17.44 -27.81 26.42
CA LYS A 1048 17.60 -26.88 27.57
C LYS A 1048 17.54 -27.57 28.93
N ASP A 1049 16.71 -28.61 29.07
CA ASP A 1049 16.65 -29.42 30.29
C ASP A 1049 17.90 -30.27 30.53
N VAL A 1050 18.51 -30.80 29.46
CA VAL A 1050 19.74 -31.58 29.54
C VAL A 1050 20.89 -30.66 29.91
N LEU A 1051 20.98 -29.50 29.25
CA LEU A 1051 21.96 -28.48 29.56
C LEU A 1051 21.86 -28.02 31.02
N SER A 1052 20.65 -27.72 31.50
CA SER A 1052 20.37 -27.42 32.91
C SER A 1052 20.89 -28.50 33.86
N SER A 1053 20.59 -29.77 33.57
CA SER A 1053 21.06 -30.87 34.41
C SER A 1053 22.59 -31.02 34.46
N ILE A 1054 23.27 -30.74 33.34
CA ILE A 1054 24.73 -30.78 33.26
C ILE A 1054 25.33 -29.63 34.08
N LEU A 1055 24.78 -28.42 33.97
CA LEU A 1055 25.27 -27.23 34.66
C LEU A 1055 25.01 -27.26 36.18
N GLU A 1056 23.88 -27.83 36.62
CA GLU A 1056 23.55 -28.02 38.04
C GLU A 1056 24.47 -29.03 38.74
N THR A 1057 24.95 -30.06 38.02
CA THR A 1057 25.69 -31.19 38.59
C THR A 1057 27.22 -31.08 38.48
N THR A 1058 27.72 -30.01 37.85
CA THR A 1058 29.15 -29.74 37.71
C THR A 1058 29.63 -28.64 38.66
N GLU A 1059 30.71 -28.89 39.40
CA GLU A 1059 31.44 -27.84 40.14
C GLU A 1059 32.58 -27.23 39.30
N GLU A 1060 32.83 -27.79 38.10
CA GLU A 1060 33.88 -27.34 37.19
C GLU A 1060 33.47 -26.08 36.42
N SER A 1061 34.46 -25.26 36.05
CA SER A 1061 34.24 -23.97 35.39
C SER A 1061 33.97 -24.05 33.88
N SER A 1062 34.05 -25.23 33.26
CA SER A 1062 33.83 -25.42 31.83
C SER A 1062 33.31 -26.83 31.49
N ILE A 1063 32.70 -26.94 30.31
CA ILE A 1063 32.27 -28.19 29.68
C ILE A 1063 32.97 -28.34 28.34
N THR A 1064 33.55 -29.50 28.08
CA THR A 1064 34.16 -29.86 26.79
C THR A 1064 33.28 -30.82 26.03
N ILE A 1065 33.04 -30.57 24.74
CA ILE A 1065 32.27 -31.43 23.83
C ILE A 1065 33.21 -31.91 22.72
N LYS A 1066 33.33 -33.22 22.56
CA LYS A 1066 34.20 -33.89 21.59
C LYS A 1066 33.35 -34.63 20.55
N VAL A 1067 33.66 -34.40 19.28
CA VAL A 1067 33.15 -35.15 18.12
C VAL A 1067 34.33 -35.33 17.18
N SER A 1068 34.89 -36.55 17.10
CA SER A 1068 36.07 -36.81 16.27
C SER A 1068 36.06 -38.21 15.66
N ASP A 1069 36.77 -38.42 14.55
CA ASP A 1069 37.07 -39.77 14.04
C ASP A 1069 37.81 -40.57 15.13
N ALA A 1070 37.35 -41.80 15.35
CA ALA A 1070 37.85 -42.71 16.37
C ALA A 1070 38.31 -44.05 15.80
N LYS A 1071 38.41 -44.19 14.47
CA LYS A 1071 38.74 -45.46 13.81
C LYS A 1071 40.04 -46.10 14.33
N ASP A 1072 41.05 -45.28 14.63
CA ASP A 1072 42.35 -45.75 15.12
C ASP A 1072 42.39 -45.99 16.64
N GLU A 1073 41.47 -45.37 17.39
CA GLU A 1073 41.36 -45.45 18.86
C GLU A 1073 40.68 -46.73 19.36
N LEU A 1074 40.02 -47.48 18.46
CA LEU A 1074 39.29 -48.69 18.80
C LEU A 1074 40.19 -49.80 19.37
N ASN A 1075 39.66 -50.52 20.36
CA ASN A 1075 40.30 -51.73 20.87
C ASN A 1075 40.16 -52.92 19.90
N GLU A 1076 40.94 -53.99 20.10
CA GLU A 1076 40.96 -55.16 19.19
C GLU A 1076 39.57 -55.76 18.94
N LYS A 1077 38.70 -55.81 19.96
CA LYS A 1077 37.34 -56.37 19.81
C LYS A 1077 36.41 -55.45 19.03
N GLN A 1078 36.53 -54.14 19.24
CA GLN A 1078 35.76 -53.13 18.51
C GLN A 1078 36.18 -53.08 17.04
N LYS A 1079 37.48 -53.18 16.75
CA LYS A 1079 38.02 -53.31 15.38
C LYS A 1079 37.48 -54.54 14.66
N GLU A 1080 37.44 -55.68 15.36
CA GLU A 1080 36.86 -56.92 14.81
C GLU A 1080 35.37 -56.78 14.48
N ALA A 1081 34.61 -56.05 15.30
CA ALA A 1081 33.16 -55.89 15.13
C ALA A 1081 32.78 -54.89 14.01
N ILE A 1082 33.49 -53.76 13.90
CA ILE A 1082 33.09 -52.65 13.02
C ILE A 1082 33.79 -52.69 11.66
N GLY A 1083 35.00 -53.26 11.59
CA GLY A 1083 35.81 -53.32 10.38
C GLY A 1083 36.22 -51.92 9.91
N ASP A 1084 36.06 -51.65 8.62
CA ASP A 1084 36.52 -50.41 7.98
C ASP A 1084 35.54 -49.24 7.99
N ARG A 1085 34.40 -49.38 8.70
CA ARG A 1085 33.34 -48.36 8.74
C ARG A 1085 33.78 -47.09 9.49
N PRO A 1086 33.23 -45.92 9.17
CA PRO A 1086 33.47 -44.69 9.94
C PRO A 1086 32.98 -44.85 11.38
N VAL A 1087 33.80 -44.43 12.34
CA VAL A 1087 33.48 -44.47 13.77
C VAL A 1087 33.86 -43.15 14.41
N TYR A 1088 32.96 -42.60 15.22
CA TYR A 1088 33.12 -41.29 15.84
C TYR A 1088 33.09 -41.40 17.37
N ASP A 1089 34.00 -40.71 18.06
CA ASP A 1089 33.98 -40.52 19.51
C ASP A 1089 33.09 -39.33 19.85
N ILE A 1090 31.94 -39.60 20.49
CA ILE A 1090 31.08 -38.57 21.04
C ILE A 1090 31.25 -38.59 22.56
N THR A 1091 31.99 -37.60 23.08
CA THR A 1091 32.29 -37.48 24.51
C THR A 1091 32.00 -36.06 24.99
N MET A 1092 31.47 -35.91 26.22
CA MET A 1092 31.42 -34.64 26.92
C MET A 1092 32.12 -34.75 28.28
N LEU A 1093 32.88 -33.73 28.65
CA LEU A 1093 33.65 -33.66 29.88
C LEU A 1093 33.21 -32.46 30.71
N LYS A 1094 33.13 -32.64 32.03
CA LYS A 1094 33.14 -31.54 33.00
C LYS A 1094 34.53 -31.47 33.62
N GLY A 1095 35.30 -30.44 33.25
CA GLY A 1095 36.75 -30.46 33.48
C GLY A 1095 37.38 -31.72 32.85
N ASN A 1096 37.91 -32.62 33.68
CA ASN A 1096 38.51 -33.89 33.23
C ASN A 1096 37.62 -35.13 33.43
N GLU A 1097 36.40 -34.98 33.97
CA GLU A 1097 35.49 -36.11 34.23
C GLU A 1097 34.47 -36.28 33.10
N LYS A 1098 34.28 -37.51 32.60
CA LYS A 1098 33.24 -37.81 31.60
C LYS A 1098 31.84 -37.62 32.18
N ILE A 1099 30.98 -36.94 31.43
CA ILE A 1099 29.53 -36.95 31.67
C ILE A 1099 29.02 -38.35 31.29
N THR A 1100 28.31 -39.00 32.21
CA THR A 1100 27.89 -40.41 32.05
C THR A 1100 26.37 -40.61 32.03
N SER A 1101 25.60 -39.54 32.25
CA SER A 1101 24.14 -39.59 32.23
C SER A 1101 23.55 -38.20 31.96
N PHE A 1102 22.42 -38.17 31.24
CA PHE A 1102 21.62 -36.97 30.95
C PHE A 1102 20.28 -36.98 31.69
N ASN A 1103 20.24 -37.52 32.92
CA ASN A 1103 19.02 -37.66 33.73
C ASN A 1103 17.83 -38.34 33.02
N GLY A 1104 18.12 -39.33 32.17
CA GLY A 1104 17.12 -40.09 31.42
C GLY A 1104 16.60 -39.41 30.15
N LYS A 1105 17.19 -38.28 29.76
CA LYS A 1105 16.92 -37.57 28.49
C LYS A 1105 17.98 -37.91 27.43
N THR A 1106 17.80 -37.42 26.22
CA THR A 1106 18.69 -37.65 25.06
C THR A 1106 19.29 -36.33 24.57
N ILE A 1107 20.44 -36.44 23.91
CA ILE A 1107 21.01 -35.40 23.03
C ILE A 1107 20.86 -35.87 21.59
N THR A 1108 20.84 -34.93 20.65
CA THR A 1108 20.84 -35.22 19.21
C THR A 1108 22.23 -35.02 18.66
N VAL A 1109 22.74 -36.01 17.92
CA VAL A 1109 24.05 -35.95 17.24
C VAL A 1109 23.80 -36.01 15.75
N SER A 1110 24.45 -35.16 14.96
CA SER A 1110 24.37 -35.15 13.50
C SER A 1110 25.77 -35.25 12.90
N LEU A 1111 26.03 -36.30 12.13
CA LEU A 1111 27.36 -36.59 11.56
C LEU A 1111 27.31 -36.47 10.03
N PRO A 1112 28.26 -35.77 9.38
CA PRO A 1112 28.33 -35.73 7.93
C PRO A 1112 28.64 -37.13 7.39
N TYR A 1113 27.93 -37.53 6.33
CA TYR A 1113 28.13 -38.82 5.68
C TYR A 1113 27.84 -38.72 4.19
N GLU A 1114 28.86 -38.96 3.36
CA GLU A 1114 28.68 -39.09 1.92
C GLU A 1114 28.28 -40.54 1.58
N LEU A 1115 27.11 -40.71 0.94
CA LEU A 1115 26.65 -42.02 0.49
C LEU A 1115 27.61 -42.61 -0.55
N LYS A 1116 28.05 -43.84 -0.31
CA LYS A 1116 28.89 -44.57 -1.28
C LYS A 1116 28.08 -45.09 -2.45
N GLU A 1117 28.78 -45.46 -3.52
CA GLU A 1117 28.16 -46.05 -4.71
C GLU A 1117 27.31 -47.29 -4.33
N ASN A 1118 26.00 -47.23 -4.63
CA ASN A 1118 24.98 -48.23 -4.30
C ASN A 1118 24.47 -48.25 -2.84
N GLU A 1119 24.76 -47.22 -2.05
CA GLU A 1119 24.07 -46.98 -0.77
C GLU A 1119 22.77 -46.20 -1.01
N LEU A 1120 21.75 -46.48 -0.20
CA LEU A 1120 20.46 -45.80 -0.22
C LEU A 1120 20.24 -45.10 1.12
N PRO A 1121 19.73 -43.85 1.14
CA PRO A 1121 19.48 -43.09 2.37
C PRO A 1121 18.75 -43.87 3.46
N ASP A 1122 17.66 -44.57 3.09
CA ASP A 1122 16.77 -45.29 4.02
C ASP A 1122 17.42 -46.51 4.70
N ASN A 1123 18.58 -46.94 4.21
CA ASN A 1123 19.31 -48.13 4.65
C ASN A 1123 20.59 -47.79 5.42
N ILE A 1124 20.83 -46.50 5.69
CA ILE A 1124 21.88 -46.05 6.59
C ILE A 1124 21.44 -46.30 8.02
N VAL A 1125 22.35 -46.83 8.83
CA VAL A 1125 22.12 -47.18 10.23
C VAL A 1125 23.30 -46.71 11.08
N VAL A 1126 23.03 -46.34 12.33
CA VAL A 1126 24.06 -46.01 13.32
C VAL A 1126 24.15 -47.14 14.34
N TYR A 1127 25.36 -47.54 14.70
CA TYR A 1127 25.64 -48.52 15.74
C TYR A 1127 26.39 -47.88 16.91
N TYR A 1128 25.84 -47.98 18.11
CA TYR A 1128 26.61 -47.78 19.34
C TYR A 1128 27.60 -48.95 19.51
N VAL A 1129 28.89 -48.65 19.69
CA VAL A 1129 29.96 -49.63 19.87
C VAL A 1129 30.39 -49.71 21.34
N LYS A 1130 30.19 -50.86 21.97
CA LYS A 1130 30.51 -51.11 23.39
C LYS A 1130 31.98 -51.47 23.58
N ASP A 1131 32.51 -51.27 24.79
CA ASP A 1131 33.90 -51.60 25.14
C ASP A 1131 34.25 -53.09 24.94
N ASP A 1132 33.26 -53.97 25.07
CA ASP A 1132 33.44 -55.43 24.88
C ASP A 1132 33.38 -55.88 23.41
N GLY A 1133 33.17 -54.95 22.48
CA GLY A 1133 33.04 -55.21 21.04
C GLY A 1133 31.62 -55.50 20.56
N ASN A 1134 30.61 -55.54 21.46
CA ASN A 1134 29.22 -55.68 21.04
C ASN A 1134 28.68 -54.37 20.46
N THR A 1135 27.77 -54.47 19.48
CA THR A 1135 27.13 -53.30 18.86
C THR A 1135 25.63 -53.27 19.14
N GLU A 1136 25.07 -52.07 19.22
CA GLU A 1136 23.65 -51.84 19.40
C GLU A 1136 23.14 -50.87 18.33
N LYS A 1137 22.12 -51.30 17.57
CA LYS A 1137 21.57 -50.51 16.47
C LYS A 1137 20.74 -49.35 17.02
N MET A 1138 21.01 -48.15 16.53
CA MET A 1138 20.32 -46.91 16.87
C MET A 1138 19.39 -46.51 15.72
N ASN A 1139 18.29 -45.82 16.05
CA ASN A 1139 17.47 -45.17 15.04
C ASN A 1139 18.17 -43.90 14.56
N CYS A 1140 18.27 -43.71 13.25
CA CYS A 1140 18.84 -42.52 12.66
C CYS A 1140 18.06 -42.06 11.43
N VAL A 1141 18.26 -40.82 11.04
CA VAL A 1141 17.69 -40.21 9.83
C VAL A 1141 18.85 -39.70 8.97
N TYR A 1142 18.86 -40.06 7.69
CA TYR A 1142 19.76 -39.46 6.71
C TYR A 1142 19.05 -38.33 5.97
N LYS A 1143 19.58 -37.10 6.02
CA LYS A 1143 19.03 -35.93 5.34
C LYS A 1143 20.15 -34.91 5.05
N ASP A 1144 20.14 -34.30 3.87
CA ASP A 1144 21.04 -33.20 3.50
C ASP A 1144 22.54 -33.51 3.74
N GLY A 1145 22.97 -34.74 3.42
CA GLY A 1145 24.37 -35.18 3.59
C GLY A 1145 24.77 -35.55 5.02
N ASN A 1146 23.82 -35.63 5.95
CA ASN A 1146 24.06 -35.89 7.37
C ASN A 1146 23.23 -37.07 7.89
N VAL A 1147 23.78 -37.79 8.88
CA VAL A 1147 23.11 -38.84 9.65
C VAL A 1147 22.87 -38.34 11.07
N SER A 1148 21.61 -38.13 11.42
CA SER A 1148 21.21 -37.64 12.75
C SER A 1148 20.59 -38.75 13.60
N PHE A 1149 20.95 -38.84 14.88
CA PHE A 1149 20.43 -39.82 15.82
C PHE A 1149 20.39 -39.26 17.25
N GLU A 1150 19.48 -39.78 18.07
CA GLU A 1150 19.41 -39.46 19.49
C GLU A 1150 20.16 -40.48 20.34
N THR A 1151 20.86 -40.01 21.38
CA THR A 1151 21.53 -40.89 22.35
C THR A 1151 21.37 -40.38 23.78
N SER A 1152 21.27 -41.31 24.73
CA SER A 1152 21.21 -41.03 26.18
C SER A 1152 22.56 -41.18 26.89
N HIS A 1153 23.60 -41.53 26.14
CA HIS A 1153 24.96 -41.76 26.64
C HIS A 1153 26.01 -41.41 25.60
N LEU A 1154 27.25 -41.24 26.08
CA LEU A 1154 28.42 -40.82 25.31
C LEU A 1154 29.33 -42.02 25.08
N SER A 1155 29.72 -42.27 23.84
CA SER A 1155 30.56 -43.40 23.42
C SER A 1155 30.99 -43.30 21.96
N TYR A 1156 31.60 -44.37 21.44
CA TYR A 1156 31.84 -44.60 20.02
C TYR A 1156 30.56 -44.99 19.26
N PHE A 1157 30.31 -44.31 18.14
CA PHE A 1157 29.19 -44.58 17.23
C PHE A 1157 29.70 -44.81 15.81
N ALA A 1158 29.24 -45.88 15.15
CA ALA A 1158 29.65 -46.27 13.82
C ALA A 1158 28.52 -46.11 12.79
N ILE A 1159 28.80 -45.49 11.65
CA ILE A 1159 27.85 -45.41 10.54
C ILE A 1159 28.01 -46.66 9.67
N SER A 1160 26.91 -47.33 9.33
CA SER A 1160 26.90 -48.52 8.50
C SER A 1160 25.76 -48.47 7.49
N TYR A 1161 25.90 -49.26 6.44
CA TYR A 1161 24.85 -49.56 5.47
C TYR A 1161 24.34 -50.99 5.68
N GLU A 1162 23.02 -51.15 5.75
CA GLU A 1162 22.37 -52.47 5.77
C GLU A 1162 21.68 -52.73 4.43
N VAL A 1163 22.20 -53.71 3.68
CA VAL A 1163 21.51 -54.19 2.49
C VAL A 1163 20.20 -54.84 2.93
N PRO A 1164 19.03 -54.37 2.46
CA PRO A 1164 17.76 -55.01 2.77
C PRO A 1164 17.81 -56.46 2.31
N GLU A 1165 17.42 -57.40 3.17
CA GLU A 1165 17.47 -58.82 2.83
C GLU A 1165 16.73 -59.07 1.50
N PRO A 1166 17.30 -59.87 0.58
CA PRO A 1166 16.67 -60.13 -0.69
C PRO A 1166 15.31 -60.78 -0.43
N MET A 1167 14.24 -60.05 -0.77
CA MET A 1167 12.90 -60.64 -0.79
C MET A 1167 12.92 -61.87 -1.69
N PRO A 1168 12.36 -63.02 -1.26
CA PRO A 1168 12.36 -64.24 -2.06
C PRO A 1168 11.70 -63.97 -3.43
N GLU A 1169 12.40 -64.34 -4.51
CA GLU A 1169 11.98 -64.11 -5.89
C GLU A 1169 10.60 -64.74 -6.17
N GLU A 1170 9.59 -63.89 -6.42
CA GLU A 1170 8.35 -64.30 -7.08
C GLU A 1170 8.53 -64.27 -8.61
N PRO A 1171 7.90 -65.20 -9.35
CA PRO A 1171 8.23 -65.44 -10.74
C PRO A 1171 7.71 -64.33 -11.66
N ALA A 1172 8.45 -64.11 -12.75
CA ALA A 1172 8.20 -63.10 -13.76
C ALA A 1172 6.75 -63.10 -14.30
N GLY A 1173 6.07 -61.97 -14.10
CA GLY A 1173 5.06 -61.43 -15.01
C GLY A 1173 3.67 -61.21 -14.43
N SER A 1174 3.30 -59.95 -14.16
CA SER A 1174 2.10 -59.33 -14.74
C SER A 1174 1.92 -57.87 -14.31
N SER A 1175 1.73 -57.02 -15.32
CA SER A 1175 0.99 -55.75 -15.40
C SER A 1175 0.36 -55.11 -14.15
N ASN A 1176 0.34 -53.77 -14.17
CA ASN A 1176 -0.34 -52.78 -13.29
C ASN A 1176 -1.86 -52.99 -13.08
N ALA A 1177 -2.38 -54.21 -13.09
CA ALA A 1177 -3.79 -54.54 -12.91
C ALA A 1177 -4.25 -54.52 -11.44
N VAL A 1178 -3.33 -54.66 -10.47
CA VAL A 1178 -3.66 -54.75 -9.04
C VAL A 1178 -4.05 -53.39 -8.44
N TYR A 1179 -3.37 -52.30 -8.82
CA TYR A 1179 -3.76 -50.95 -8.39
C TYR A 1179 -5.14 -50.54 -8.92
N TYR A 1180 -5.43 -50.85 -10.20
CA TYR A 1180 -6.79 -50.65 -10.74
C TYR A 1180 -7.82 -51.58 -10.11
N ALA A 1181 -7.46 -52.82 -9.75
CA ALA A 1181 -8.36 -53.73 -9.05
C ALA A 1181 -8.69 -53.26 -7.63
N ILE A 1182 -7.71 -52.70 -6.89
CA ILE A 1182 -7.91 -52.14 -5.55
C ILE A 1182 -8.79 -50.87 -5.62
N ALA A 1183 -8.56 -49.99 -6.61
CA ALA A 1183 -9.41 -48.83 -6.83
C ALA A 1183 -10.85 -49.22 -7.20
N VAL A 1184 -11.03 -50.24 -8.05
CA VAL A 1184 -12.37 -50.76 -8.41
C VAL A 1184 -13.06 -51.43 -7.21
N VAL A 1185 -12.33 -52.16 -6.36
CA VAL A 1185 -12.89 -52.76 -5.15
C VAL A 1185 -13.31 -51.70 -4.14
N ALA A 1186 -12.51 -50.63 -3.96
CA ALA A 1186 -12.88 -49.50 -3.10
C ALA A 1186 -14.14 -48.79 -3.61
N ILE A 1187 -14.26 -48.56 -4.92
CA ILE A 1187 -15.45 -47.97 -5.53
C ILE A 1187 -16.67 -48.91 -5.38
N LEU A 1188 -16.50 -50.21 -5.54
CA LEU A 1188 -17.58 -51.20 -5.34
C LEU A 1188 -18.02 -51.30 -3.88
N ILE A 1189 -17.13 -51.12 -2.91
CA ILE A 1189 -17.47 -51.06 -1.48
C ILE A 1189 -18.29 -49.80 -1.18
N VAL A 1190 -17.93 -48.65 -1.77
CA VAL A 1190 -18.70 -47.40 -1.63
C VAL A 1190 -20.08 -47.52 -2.29
N ILE A 1191 -20.17 -48.13 -3.48
CA ILE A 1191 -21.45 -48.39 -4.17
C ILE A 1191 -22.30 -49.40 -3.37
N ALA A 1192 -21.70 -50.44 -2.79
CA ALA A 1192 -22.40 -51.40 -1.95
C ALA A 1192 -22.89 -50.78 -0.63
N ALA A 1193 -22.11 -49.88 -0.04
CA ALA A 1193 -22.51 -49.11 1.15
C ALA A 1193 -23.65 -48.14 0.82
N ALA A 1194 -23.59 -47.45 -0.32
CA ALA A 1194 -24.67 -46.58 -0.80
C ALA A 1194 -25.94 -47.38 -1.14
N ALA A 1195 -25.82 -48.54 -1.80
CA ALA A 1195 -26.93 -49.43 -2.09
C ALA A 1195 -27.56 -50.02 -0.81
N TYR A 1196 -26.75 -50.40 0.18
CA TYR A 1196 -27.23 -50.84 1.50
C TYR A 1196 -27.98 -49.72 2.23
N PHE A 1197 -27.49 -48.48 2.17
CA PHE A 1197 -28.16 -47.32 2.76
C PHE A 1197 -29.49 -46.99 2.07
N ILE A 1198 -29.57 -47.16 0.75
CA ILE A 1198 -30.80 -46.94 -0.03
C ILE A 1198 -31.82 -48.07 0.21
N VAL A 1199 -31.38 -49.33 0.35
CA VAL A 1199 -32.28 -50.47 0.66
C VAL A 1199 -32.81 -50.41 2.09
N LYS A 1200 -32.02 -49.92 3.06
CA LYS A 1200 -32.49 -49.73 4.45
C LYS A 1200 -33.46 -48.56 4.62
N ARG A 1201 -33.53 -47.64 3.64
CA ARG A 1201 -34.50 -46.54 3.60
C ARG A 1201 -35.83 -46.90 2.92
N LYS A 1202 -35.97 -48.12 2.39
CA LYS A 1202 -37.20 -48.67 1.78
C LYS A 1202 -37.76 -49.91 2.50
N GLN A 1203 -37.37 -50.14 3.76
CA GLN A 1203 -38.07 -51.05 4.69
C GLN A 1203 -38.76 -50.27 5.79
#